data_AF-A0A7V9UQV4-F1
#
_entry.id   AF-A0A7V9UQV4-F1
#
_cell.length_a   1.000
_cell.length_b   1.000
_cell.length_c   1.000
_cell.angle_alpha   90.00
_cell.angle_beta   90.00
_cell.angle_gamma   90.00
#
_symmetry.space_group_name_H-M   'P 1'
#
loop_
_entity.id
_entity.type
_entity.pdbx_description
1 polymer ?
#
loop_
_entity_poly.entity_id
_entity_poly.type
_entity_poly.pdbx_seq_one_letter_code
_entity_poly.pdbx_strand_id
1 'polypeptide(L)'
;MTYRKQFSIILALLLLVTPLMSVRAAGGQLNGTITDPKGALVAGALVTVTAAATNQKFTATTDRQGRYKVEGLPAGVYLVTVMAKGFSVAVREGIAVVDSQTATLDVKLELAPLADVGVTIGTGNTKGNPDPLYTQLRQKSVGQDAFSSSFASVNNLILKRDAATFTLKSGEIYFMSPVEGRAVAAVFIGDGEMTLTPPTEVEKRAIAVFTNEPGMTEQFTQLVLRFSDKTFEEIKQSPNAKMQAGGAQASRARELFREKESLMRRELRFLNFETRTLADLYAAKRPGYFVAFIGGRRWSKLIFMLDPLGIPFVSPEEVALFSHGVSDGGFWTAFHLADEYKSGTATNTQDTRLFDISHHKIEGAIRGTKIIASDLITFRPLLEDVRVLPFDFFPSLRVKSVQDEQGRELHFIQESKDEDADFAVVFPDALEKGKEYKLNVQYEGDGAIKDSGGGNFILIPRSSWYPNNGGTQFGDRAIFDVTFRYPKGNTFVGTGALAEAETQDGDAKIAKWTSGKTELAVAGFNYGKFKKKELTDPDSGYGLEFYANEELPAEMRSLQRSIEQAEAQGAVTGTTLGSMSTTGMSGVALADAQNAVRIYNAYFGKLAYTRIAMTQQPAAGFGQAWPTLVYMPYTAYLDATQRTQLMGLRGGTDTFWQYVGPHEIAHQWWGHMVGWTSYHDQWMSEGFAEFSTSLYVQYVRKDLGKFIEFWEDQRKQIVEATPATKGIKPYTIGPVTQGFRLSNAKTRAAYQRLVYPKGAYILHMIRMMMYDQRAGGDTKFREMMTDFIKTHYNKDVSTEDFKRIVEKHITPVMDIDKNKRMDWFFSQWVYGTEVPAYSMDYTIASSSDGKAIVNAKITQSGVSKDFAMLVPVYADYGKGWIRLGSATIVGNSATELNNLKLPQAPKRLAVAALNDVLATSIENNKR
;
A
#
# COMPACT_ATOMS: atom_id res chain seq x y z
N MET A 1 77.91 -6.64 -9.16
CA MET A 1 78.61 -7.87 -8.75
C MET A 1 79.25 -7.64 -7.40
N THR A 2 78.98 -8.55 -6.46
CA THR A 2 79.45 -8.68 -5.07
C THR A 2 80.93 -8.40 -4.80
N TYR A 3 81.26 -7.96 -3.58
CA TYR A 3 82.43 -8.45 -2.83
C TYR A 3 82.21 -8.51 -1.31
N ARG A 4 83.04 -9.35 -0.69
CA ARG A 4 82.93 -10.14 0.55
C ARG A 4 83.62 -9.53 1.78
N LYS A 5 83.13 -9.94 2.96
CA LYS A 5 83.80 -10.45 4.20
C LYS A 5 84.84 -9.64 5.00
N GLN A 6 84.44 -9.30 6.24
CA GLN A 6 84.98 -9.67 7.58
C GLN A 6 86.49 -9.80 7.85
N PHE A 7 86.97 -9.17 8.94
CA PHE A 7 87.80 -9.76 10.01
C PHE A 7 87.81 -8.89 11.29
N SER A 8 87.89 -9.53 12.46
CA SER A 8 87.82 -8.96 13.81
C SER A 8 89.19 -8.65 14.41
N ILE A 9 89.32 -7.59 15.24
CA ILE A 9 90.37 -7.43 16.27
C ILE A 9 89.74 -6.76 17.52
N ILE A 10 90.07 -7.31 18.69
CA ILE A 10 89.71 -6.88 20.05
C ILE A 10 90.95 -6.27 20.73
N LEU A 11 90.71 -5.27 21.60
CA LEU A 11 91.58 -4.76 22.69
C LEU A 11 92.59 -3.63 22.40
N ALA A 12 92.10 -2.37 22.44
CA ALA A 12 92.86 -1.24 22.97
C ALA A 12 91.86 -0.14 23.42
N LEU A 13 92.19 0.54 24.52
CA LEU A 13 91.46 1.66 25.15
C LEU A 13 90.30 1.31 26.08
N LEU A 14 90.68 0.78 27.24
CA LEU A 14 90.12 1.20 28.53
C LEU A 14 90.66 2.61 28.83
N LEU A 15 89.88 3.68 28.60
CA LEU A 15 90.03 4.98 29.25
C LEU A 15 88.81 5.87 28.94
N LEU A 16 88.25 6.42 30.01
CA LEU A 16 87.18 7.44 30.10
C LEU A 16 85.72 6.97 30.03
N VAL A 17 85.25 6.64 31.23
CA VAL A 17 83.91 6.87 31.74
C VAL A 17 83.49 8.33 31.53
N THR A 18 82.41 8.54 30.77
CA THR A 18 81.41 9.58 31.05
C THR A 18 80.02 8.98 30.79
N PRO A 19 79.05 9.09 31.71
CA PRO A 19 77.68 8.77 31.41
C PRO A 19 77.13 9.91 30.56
N LEU A 20 76.83 9.66 29.28
CA LEU A 20 75.79 10.45 28.62
C LEU A 20 74.48 10.02 29.28
N MET A 21 74.13 10.68 30.40
CA MET A 21 72.74 10.89 30.72
C MET A 21 72.13 11.58 29.51
N SER A 22 71.48 10.82 28.64
CA SER A 22 70.37 11.39 27.88
C SER A 22 69.32 11.74 28.93
N VAL A 23 69.36 12.99 29.41
CA VAL A 23 68.15 13.63 29.92
C VAL A 23 67.18 13.59 28.74
N ARG A 24 66.29 12.60 28.72
CA ARG A 24 65.10 12.69 27.89
C ARG A 24 64.40 13.93 28.40
N ALA A 25 64.30 14.97 27.56
CA ALA A 25 63.34 16.03 27.79
C ALA A 25 62.03 15.36 28.19
N ALA A 26 61.44 15.80 29.30
CA ALA A 26 60.21 15.25 29.85
C ALA A 26 59.04 15.63 28.93
N GLY A 27 58.99 15.02 27.74
CA GLY A 27 57.92 15.20 26.79
C GLY A 27 56.59 14.83 27.44
N GLY A 28 55.53 15.52 27.01
CA GLY A 28 54.18 15.24 27.46
C GLY A 28 53.73 13.80 27.16
N GLN A 29 52.59 13.44 27.72
CA GLN A 29 52.00 12.11 27.64
C GLN A 29 50.57 12.21 27.09
N LEU A 30 50.15 11.20 26.34
CA LEU A 30 48.75 11.02 25.95
C LEU A 30 48.28 9.64 26.42
N ASN A 31 47.19 9.59 27.19
CA ASN A 31 46.57 8.34 27.62
C ASN A 31 45.06 8.34 27.32
N GLY A 32 44.43 7.20 27.49
CA GLY A 32 42.98 7.08 27.30
C GLY A 32 42.52 5.63 27.22
N THR A 33 41.22 5.45 27.06
CA THR A 33 40.55 4.15 26.98
C THR A 33 39.79 4.02 25.67
N ILE A 34 39.83 2.83 25.08
CA ILE A 34 39.14 2.52 23.82
C ILE A 34 38.00 1.53 24.09
N THR A 35 36.79 1.90 23.67
CA THR A 35 35.57 1.10 23.86
C THR A 35 34.85 0.81 22.55
N ASP A 36 34.07 -0.25 22.50
CA ASP A 36 33.18 -0.58 21.38
C ASP A 36 31.84 0.22 21.44
N PRO A 37 30.94 0.08 20.45
CA PRO A 37 29.64 0.76 20.46
C PRO A 37 28.77 0.48 21.69
N LYS A 38 28.97 -0.67 22.34
CA LYS A 38 28.24 -1.14 23.52
C LYS A 38 28.94 -0.79 24.84
N GLY A 39 30.08 -0.11 24.79
CA GLY A 39 30.86 0.30 25.96
C GLY A 39 31.83 -0.77 26.49
N ALA A 40 32.00 -1.88 25.79
CA ALA A 40 32.99 -2.89 26.16
C ALA A 40 34.41 -2.43 25.81
N LEU A 41 35.39 -2.75 26.68
CA LEU A 41 36.79 -2.34 26.53
C LEU A 41 37.47 -3.10 25.39
N VAL A 42 38.19 -2.40 24.51
CA VAL A 42 38.83 -2.97 23.31
C VAL A 42 40.32 -3.13 23.54
N ALA A 43 40.76 -4.38 23.76
CA ALA A 43 42.17 -4.73 23.90
C ALA A 43 42.86 -4.92 22.53
N GLY A 44 44.14 -4.59 22.44
CA GLY A 44 44.94 -4.79 21.22
C GLY A 44 44.67 -3.79 20.09
N ALA A 45 43.98 -2.68 20.36
CA ALA A 45 43.81 -1.60 19.41
C ALA A 45 45.13 -0.83 19.24
N LEU A 46 45.56 -0.58 18.00
CA LEU A 46 46.72 0.22 17.66
C LEU A 46 46.34 1.70 17.66
N VAL A 47 47.00 2.49 18.51
CA VAL A 47 46.87 3.94 18.58
C VAL A 47 48.10 4.56 17.96
N THR A 48 47.92 5.37 16.93
CA THR A 48 48.98 6.14 16.27
C THR A 48 48.75 7.63 16.52
N VAL A 49 49.72 8.30 17.13
CA VAL A 49 49.70 9.72 17.47
C VAL A 49 50.72 10.42 16.57
N THR A 50 50.24 11.26 15.66
CA THR A 50 51.06 11.94 14.64
C THR A 50 51.13 13.43 14.94
N ALA A 51 52.34 13.97 15.10
CA ALA A 51 52.56 15.40 15.31
C ALA A 51 52.18 16.19 14.06
N ALA A 52 51.21 17.10 14.16
CA ALA A 52 50.66 17.80 13.01
C ALA A 52 51.70 18.69 12.27
N ALA A 53 52.70 19.20 12.99
CA ALA A 53 53.71 20.09 12.44
C ALA A 53 54.89 19.35 11.78
N THR A 54 55.26 18.16 12.27
CA THR A 54 56.48 17.44 11.84
C THR A 54 56.21 16.10 11.18
N ASN A 55 54.95 15.64 11.19
CA ASN A 55 54.52 14.29 10.79
C ASN A 55 55.22 13.14 11.55
N GLN A 56 55.90 13.42 12.67
CA GLN A 56 56.50 12.39 13.51
C GLN A 56 55.40 11.53 14.14
N LYS A 57 55.55 10.21 14.09
CA LYS A 57 54.57 9.24 14.59
C LYS A 57 55.05 8.56 15.86
N PHE A 58 54.14 8.42 16.81
CA PHE A 58 54.30 7.65 18.04
C PHE A 58 53.16 6.63 18.11
N THR A 59 53.44 5.42 18.60
CA THR A 59 52.43 4.35 18.62
C THR A 59 52.34 3.69 19.99
N ALA A 60 51.12 3.31 20.38
CA ALA A 60 50.86 2.45 21.52
C ALA A 60 49.78 1.42 21.15
N THR A 61 49.66 0.38 21.97
CA THR A 61 48.61 -0.63 21.83
C THR A 61 47.83 -0.71 23.13
N THR A 62 46.51 -0.88 23.06
CA THR A 62 45.69 -0.96 24.26
C THR A 62 45.92 -2.25 25.05
N ASP A 63 45.93 -2.13 26.39
CA ASP A 63 45.99 -3.25 27.32
C ASP A 63 44.65 -4.02 27.39
N ARG A 64 44.57 -5.05 28.25
CA ARG A 64 43.36 -5.86 28.44
C ARG A 64 42.18 -5.07 29.03
N GLN A 65 42.44 -3.91 29.61
CA GLN A 65 41.45 -2.98 30.12
C GLN A 65 41.16 -1.86 29.10
N GLY A 66 41.57 -2.01 27.84
CA GLY A 66 41.33 -1.04 26.78
C GLY A 66 42.13 0.25 26.90
N ARG A 67 43.10 0.34 27.83
CA ARG A 67 43.85 1.57 28.10
C ARG A 67 45.11 1.64 27.25
N TYR A 68 45.46 2.82 26.76
CA TYR A 68 46.73 3.09 26.09
C TYR A 68 47.47 4.24 26.75
N LYS A 69 48.80 4.27 26.56
CA LYS A 69 49.67 5.36 27.01
C LYS A 69 50.80 5.57 25.99
N VAL A 70 50.98 6.82 25.55
CA VAL A 70 52.08 7.27 24.70
C VAL A 70 52.88 8.32 25.46
N GLU A 71 54.18 8.11 25.61
CA GLU A 71 55.08 8.96 26.39
C GLU A 71 56.14 9.62 25.51
N GLY A 72 56.69 10.75 25.96
CA GLY A 72 57.77 11.45 25.27
C GLY A 72 57.31 12.23 24.05
N LEU A 73 56.06 12.71 24.05
CA LEU A 73 55.50 13.55 23.01
C LEU A 73 56.02 14.99 23.16
N PRO A 74 56.66 15.59 22.15
CA PRO A 74 56.95 17.03 22.16
C PRO A 74 55.68 17.87 22.35
N ALA A 75 55.79 19.05 22.96
CA ALA A 75 54.64 19.95 23.05
C ALA A 75 54.12 20.33 21.66
N GLY A 76 52.82 20.18 21.41
CA GLY A 76 52.23 20.42 20.10
C GLY A 76 50.83 19.84 19.93
N VAL A 77 50.28 19.98 18.72
CA VAL A 77 48.96 19.46 18.34
C VAL A 77 49.12 18.16 17.54
N TYR A 78 48.28 17.18 17.84
CA TYR A 78 48.38 15.83 17.32
C TYR A 78 47.10 15.35 16.64
N LEU A 79 47.31 14.52 15.61
CA LEU A 79 46.32 13.67 14.98
C LEU A 79 46.42 12.27 15.59
N VAL A 80 45.33 11.76 16.17
CA VAL A 80 45.26 10.43 16.77
C VAL A 80 44.41 9.52 15.91
N THR A 81 44.99 8.41 15.45
CA THR A 81 44.32 7.36 14.68
C THR A 81 44.27 6.08 15.50
N VAL A 82 43.08 5.52 15.66
CA VAL A 82 42.86 4.26 16.37
C VAL A 82 42.37 3.20 15.39
N MET A 83 43.05 2.06 15.38
CA MET A 83 42.72 0.90 14.55
C MET A 83 42.57 -0.34 15.43
N ALA A 84 41.45 -1.06 15.29
CA ALA A 84 41.26 -2.35 15.93
C ALA A 84 40.60 -3.33 14.95
N LYS A 85 40.96 -4.61 15.05
CA LYS A 85 40.38 -5.64 14.17
C LYS A 85 38.86 -5.69 14.33
N GLY A 86 38.12 -5.58 13.23
CA GLY A 86 36.65 -5.60 13.22
C GLY A 86 35.98 -4.24 13.43
N PHE A 87 36.76 -3.15 13.52
CA PHE A 87 36.27 -1.79 13.73
C PHE A 87 36.74 -0.83 12.62
N SER A 88 35.91 0.17 12.31
CA SER A 88 36.27 1.29 11.44
C SER A 88 37.41 2.09 12.07
N VAL A 89 38.29 2.63 11.23
CA VAL A 89 39.40 3.47 11.69
C VAL A 89 38.84 4.76 12.28
N ALA A 90 39.12 5.03 13.56
CA ALA A 90 38.71 6.28 14.20
C ALA A 90 39.85 7.30 14.13
N VAL A 91 39.51 8.53 13.73
CA VAL A 91 40.46 9.65 13.64
C VAL A 91 39.99 10.79 14.55
N ARG A 92 40.92 11.37 15.32
CA ARG A 92 40.70 12.52 16.20
C ARG A 92 41.79 13.55 15.98
N GLU A 93 41.41 14.75 15.58
CA GLU A 93 42.33 15.84 15.27
C GLU A 93 42.34 16.89 16.39
N GLY A 94 43.35 17.76 16.42
CA GLY A 94 43.39 18.90 17.33
C GLY A 94 43.78 18.58 18.77
N ILE A 95 44.40 17.43 19.04
CA ILE A 95 44.74 17.00 20.41
C ILE A 95 46.02 17.72 20.86
N ALA A 96 45.88 18.71 21.75
CA ALA A 96 47.01 19.46 22.30
C ALA A 96 47.69 18.68 23.44
N VAL A 97 49.01 18.48 23.32
CA VAL A 97 49.85 17.93 24.39
C VAL A 97 50.84 19.01 24.81
N VAL A 98 50.88 19.29 26.11
CA VAL A 98 51.78 20.28 26.73
C VAL A 98 52.96 19.56 27.35
N ASP A 99 54.14 20.20 27.33
CA ASP A 99 55.36 19.61 27.87
C ASP A 99 55.19 19.21 29.34
N SER A 100 55.74 18.05 29.72
CA SER A 100 55.62 17.46 31.07
C SER A 100 54.19 17.28 31.62
N GLN A 101 53.14 17.39 30.80
CA GLN A 101 51.75 17.13 31.20
C GLN A 101 51.18 15.87 30.55
N THR A 102 50.08 15.35 31.11
CA THR A 102 49.33 14.23 30.53
C THR A 102 47.99 14.73 29.97
N ALA A 103 47.77 14.53 28.67
CA ALA A 103 46.47 14.69 28.03
C ALA A 103 45.71 13.36 28.05
N THR A 104 44.38 13.40 28.12
CA THR A 104 43.51 12.21 28.10
C THR A 104 42.53 12.26 26.94
N LEU A 105 42.41 11.16 26.20
CA LEU A 105 41.49 11.00 25.07
C LEU A 105 40.88 9.60 25.05
N ASP A 106 39.62 9.49 25.42
CA ASP A 106 38.86 8.26 25.24
C ASP A 106 38.26 8.16 23.83
N VAL A 107 38.28 6.97 23.24
CA VAL A 107 37.81 6.74 21.86
C VAL A 107 36.82 5.59 21.81
N LYS A 108 35.58 5.89 21.42
CA LYS A 108 34.56 4.90 21.09
C LYS A 108 34.65 4.52 19.61
N LEU A 109 34.91 3.25 19.32
CA LEU A 109 35.03 2.71 17.96
C LEU A 109 33.66 2.31 17.38
N GLU A 110 33.55 2.37 16.07
CA GLU A 110 32.42 1.85 15.29
C GLU A 110 32.83 0.55 14.60
N LEU A 111 31.91 -0.38 14.38
CA LEU A 111 32.22 -1.63 13.69
C LEU A 111 32.67 -1.35 12.24
N ALA A 112 33.65 -2.12 11.75
CA ALA A 112 34.10 -2.02 10.37
C ALA A 112 32.95 -2.47 9.45
N PRO A 113 32.78 -1.84 8.28
CA PRO A 113 31.91 -2.40 7.26
C PRO A 113 32.41 -3.81 6.92
N LEU A 114 31.53 -4.80 7.01
CA LEU A 114 31.76 -6.10 6.38
C LEU A 114 32.08 -5.84 4.90
N ALA A 115 33.20 -6.41 4.41
CA ALA A 115 33.53 -6.45 3.00
C ALA A 115 32.29 -6.85 2.19
N ASP A 116 32.15 -6.28 0.99
CA ASP A 116 30.96 -6.37 0.16
C ASP A 116 30.31 -7.75 0.22
N VAL A 117 29.09 -7.76 0.77
CA VAL A 117 28.18 -8.91 0.80
C VAL A 117 27.72 -9.16 -0.65
N GLY A 118 28.63 -9.63 -1.50
CA GLY A 118 28.44 -10.29 -2.81
C GLY A 118 27.62 -9.60 -3.90
N VAL A 119 26.96 -8.47 -3.65
CA VAL A 119 26.18 -7.71 -4.64
C VAL A 119 27.04 -6.53 -5.06
N THR A 120 27.68 -6.65 -6.22
CA THR A 120 28.46 -5.56 -6.81
C THR A 120 27.50 -4.53 -7.39
N ILE A 121 27.24 -3.45 -6.65
CA ILE A 121 26.66 -2.25 -7.24
C ILE A 121 27.78 -1.51 -7.98
N GLY A 122 27.61 -1.32 -9.29
CA GLY A 122 28.52 -0.49 -10.07
C GLY A 122 28.44 0.96 -9.59
N THR A 123 29.57 1.67 -9.57
CA THR A 123 29.53 3.14 -9.51
C THR A 123 29.04 3.64 -10.86
N GLY A 124 27.72 3.64 -11.07
CA GLY A 124 27.12 4.19 -12.28
C GLY A 124 27.64 5.62 -12.51
N ASN A 125 28.15 5.89 -13.71
CA ASN A 125 28.62 7.23 -14.08
C ASN A 125 27.45 8.19 -14.36
N THR A 126 26.25 7.65 -14.55
CA THR A 126 25.03 8.39 -14.88
C THR A 126 24.40 8.93 -13.59
N LYS A 127 24.50 10.24 -13.37
CA LYS A 127 23.74 10.91 -12.30
C LYS A 127 22.26 10.91 -12.68
N GLY A 128 21.37 10.79 -11.70
CA GLY A 128 19.94 10.95 -11.91
C GLY A 128 19.60 12.31 -12.51
N ASN A 129 18.51 12.34 -13.28
CA ASN A 129 17.99 13.49 -14.03
C ASN A 129 18.93 14.05 -15.13
N PRO A 130 19.64 13.22 -15.93
CA PRO A 130 20.58 13.73 -16.93
C PRO A 130 19.90 14.16 -18.25
N ASP A 131 18.61 13.85 -18.43
CA ASP A 131 17.89 14.16 -19.66
C ASP A 131 17.79 15.68 -19.89
N PRO A 132 18.23 16.19 -21.07
CA PRO A 132 18.25 17.62 -21.33
C PRO A 132 16.87 18.28 -21.35
N LEU A 133 15.85 17.60 -21.89
CA LEU A 133 14.49 18.14 -21.97
C LEU A 133 13.83 18.14 -20.59
N TYR A 134 14.04 17.08 -19.81
CA TYR A 134 13.60 17.04 -18.41
C TYR A 134 14.22 18.17 -17.60
N THR A 135 15.54 18.37 -17.74
CA THR A 135 16.26 19.45 -17.07
C THR A 135 15.73 20.80 -17.48
N GLN A 136 15.42 20.99 -18.77
CA GLN A 136 14.83 22.23 -19.28
C GLN A 136 13.43 22.47 -18.70
N LEU A 137 12.56 21.45 -18.65
CA LEU A 137 11.24 21.53 -18.02
C LEU A 137 11.36 21.99 -16.56
N ARG A 138 12.27 21.38 -15.79
CA ARG A 138 12.52 21.72 -14.38
C ARG A 138 13.10 23.12 -14.19
N GLN A 139 14.03 23.54 -15.03
CA GLN A 139 14.66 24.85 -14.89
C GLN A 139 13.69 25.98 -15.27
N LYS A 140 12.93 25.82 -16.36
CA LYS A 140 11.98 26.83 -16.82
C LYS A 140 10.76 26.98 -15.92
N SER A 141 10.39 25.94 -15.18
CA SER A 141 9.27 25.97 -14.24
C SER A 141 9.53 26.87 -13.02
N VAL A 142 10.81 27.05 -12.63
CA VAL A 142 11.21 27.86 -11.46
C VAL A 142 12.14 29.03 -11.79
N GLY A 143 12.55 29.21 -13.04
CA GLY A 143 13.44 30.27 -13.50
C GLY A 143 12.99 31.69 -13.14
N GLN A 144 13.91 32.65 -13.13
CA GLN A 144 13.53 34.06 -12.91
C GLN A 144 12.75 34.65 -14.10
N ASP A 145 12.98 34.14 -15.29
CA ASP A 145 12.28 34.46 -16.53
C ASP A 145 11.03 33.60 -16.76
N ALA A 146 10.68 32.71 -15.81
CA ALA A 146 9.43 31.96 -15.89
C ALA A 146 8.25 32.93 -16.03
N PHE A 147 7.41 32.70 -17.04
CA PHE A 147 6.23 33.50 -17.36
C PHE A 147 6.50 34.96 -17.82
N SER A 148 7.75 35.32 -18.14
CA SER A 148 8.10 36.69 -18.56
C SER A 148 8.00 36.94 -20.07
N SER A 149 7.75 35.92 -20.89
CA SER A 149 7.79 36.04 -22.36
C SER A 149 6.50 36.61 -22.94
N SER A 150 5.42 35.83 -22.92
CA SER A 150 4.17 36.15 -23.60
C SER A 150 2.99 35.91 -22.66
N PHE A 151 2.01 36.80 -22.72
CA PHE A 151 0.73 36.64 -22.03
C PHE A 151 -0.42 36.93 -22.99
N ALA A 152 -1.63 36.55 -22.61
CA ALA A 152 -2.86 36.90 -23.32
C ALA A 152 -3.80 37.68 -22.41
N SER A 153 -4.27 38.85 -22.84
CA SER A 153 -5.44 39.48 -22.20
C SER A 153 -6.69 38.77 -22.68
N VAL A 154 -7.59 38.40 -21.76
CA VAL A 154 -8.81 37.64 -22.08
C VAL A 154 -10.07 38.40 -21.69
N ASN A 155 -11.13 38.20 -22.47
CA ASN A 155 -12.46 38.72 -22.20
C ASN A 155 -13.50 37.67 -22.62
N ASN A 156 -14.16 37.03 -21.65
CA ASN A 156 -15.08 35.91 -21.84
C ASN A 156 -14.48 34.76 -22.68
N LEU A 157 -13.23 34.40 -22.39
CA LEU A 157 -12.62 33.22 -22.98
C LEU A 157 -13.18 31.96 -22.32
N ILE A 158 -13.64 30.99 -23.12
CA ILE A 158 -14.21 29.74 -22.62
C ILE A 158 -13.24 28.60 -22.95
N LEU A 159 -12.84 27.84 -21.93
CA LEU A 159 -12.11 26.60 -22.06
C LEU A 159 -13.03 25.46 -21.60
N LYS A 160 -13.50 24.65 -22.55
CA LYS A 160 -14.30 23.46 -22.26
C LYS A 160 -13.39 22.25 -22.13
N ARG A 161 -13.49 21.52 -21.01
CA ARG A 161 -12.72 20.33 -20.69
C ARG A 161 -13.69 19.24 -20.25
N ASP A 162 -14.17 18.47 -21.23
CA ASP A 162 -15.22 17.48 -21.05
C ASP A 162 -16.48 18.07 -20.36
N ALA A 163 -16.82 17.59 -19.17
CA ALA A 163 -17.94 18.04 -18.34
C ALA A 163 -17.67 19.36 -17.59
N ALA A 164 -16.43 19.85 -17.57
CA ALA A 164 -16.05 21.13 -16.97
C ALA A 164 -16.01 22.26 -18.01
N THR A 165 -16.48 23.44 -17.63
CA THR A 165 -16.34 24.67 -18.43
C THR A 165 -15.72 25.76 -17.57
N PHE A 166 -14.57 26.26 -18.00
CA PHE A 166 -13.89 27.41 -17.40
C PHE A 166 -14.18 28.65 -18.24
N THR A 167 -14.90 29.60 -17.67
CA THR A 167 -15.20 30.90 -18.28
C THR A 167 -14.30 31.96 -17.64
N LEU A 168 -13.27 32.38 -18.37
CA LEU A 168 -12.34 33.43 -17.96
C LEU A 168 -12.95 34.78 -18.38
N LYS A 169 -13.76 35.35 -17.48
CA LYS A 169 -14.59 36.54 -17.74
C LYS A 169 -13.73 37.75 -18.11
N SER A 170 -12.69 38.01 -17.34
CA SER A 170 -11.70 39.06 -17.65
C SER A 170 -10.38 38.79 -16.94
N GLY A 171 -9.24 39.13 -17.56
CA GLY A 171 -7.93 39.01 -16.92
C GLY A 171 -6.80 38.73 -17.89
N GLU A 172 -5.73 38.13 -17.38
CA GLU A 172 -4.51 37.84 -18.11
C GLU A 172 -4.08 36.38 -17.92
N ILE A 173 -3.61 35.73 -18.98
CA ILE A 173 -3.01 34.40 -18.96
C ILE A 173 -1.53 34.53 -19.30
N TYR A 174 -0.66 34.18 -18.37
CA TYR A 174 0.79 34.17 -18.56
C TYR A 174 1.26 32.77 -18.92
N PHE A 175 2.06 32.62 -19.97
CA PHE A 175 2.54 31.32 -20.43
C PHE A 175 3.99 31.08 -20.01
N MET A 176 4.30 29.86 -19.58
CA MET A 176 5.69 29.45 -19.40
C MET A 176 6.41 29.50 -20.75
N SER A 177 7.69 29.88 -20.74
CA SER A 177 8.50 29.88 -21.95
C SER A 177 8.51 28.49 -22.59
N PRO A 178 8.39 28.38 -23.93
CA PRO A 178 8.31 27.10 -24.60
C PRO A 178 9.50 26.17 -24.34
N VAL A 179 9.22 24.88 -24.25
CA VAL A 179 10.17 23.75 -24.26
C VAL A 179 9.90 23.00 -25.56
N GLU A 180 10.93 22.80 -26.40
CA GLU A 180 10.75 22.25 -27.76
C GLU A 180 9.63 22.95 -28.56
N GLY A 181 9.55 24.28 -28.44
CA GLY A 181 8.53 25.08 -29.13
C GLY A 181 7.11 24.98 -28.56
N ARG A 182 6.88 24.22 -27.48
CA ARG A 182 5.56 24.04 -26.85
C ARG A 182 5.50 24.70 -25.48
N ALA A 183 4.48 25.54 -25.24
CA ALA A 183 4.12 25.96 -23.90
C ALA A 183 3.38 24.81 -23.20
N VAL A 184 3.78 24.47 -21.97
CA VAL A 184 3.22 23.33 -21.20
C VAL A 184 2.62 23.73 -19.85
N ALA A 185 2.63 25.04 -19.57
CA ALA A 185 2.07 25.60 -18.34
C ALA A 185 1.62 27.04 -18.57
N ALA A 186 0.61 27.46 -17.82
CA ALA A 186 0.11 28.83 -17.81
C ALA A 186 -0.44 29.22 -16.44
N VAL A 187 -0.52 30.52 -16.17
CA VAL A 187 -1.20 31.06 -14.99
C VAL A 187 -2.19 32.12 -15.42
N PHE A 188 -3.46 31.92 -15.10
CA PHE A 188 -4.50 32.93 -15.24
C PHE A 188 -4.63 33.75 -13.95
N ILE A 189 -4.74 35.06 -14.08
CA ILE A 189 -5.07 35.98 -12.98
C ILE A 189 -6.17 36.93 -13.48
N GLY A 190 -7.29 36.98 -12.78
CA GLY A 190 -8.46 37.76 -13.20
C GLY A 190 -9.74 37.36 -12.48
N ASP A 191 -10.88 37.52 -13.14
CA ASP A 191 -12.17 37.02 -12.69
C ASP A 191 -12.64 35.91 -13.63
N GLY A 192 -13.02 34.78 -13.05
CA GLY A 192 -13.49 33.63 -13.81
C GLY A 192 -14.41 32.74 -13.01
N GLU A 193 -15.01 31.79 -13.71
CA GLU A 193 -15.98 30.85 -13.18
C GLU A 193 -15.75 29.46 -13.78
N MET A 194 -15.76 28.45 -12.94
CA MET A 194 -15.80 27.05 -13.34
C MET A 194 -17.21 26.51 -13.10
N THR A 195 -17.76 25.81 -14.08
CA THR A 195 -18.93 24.96 -13.90
C THR A 195 -18.56 23.51 -14.19
N LEU A 196 -19.13 22.57 -13.43
CA LEU A 196 -18.97 21.14 -13.65
C LEU A 196 -20.25 20.40 -13.27
N THR A 197 -20.72 19.54 -14.16
CA THR A 197 -21.85 18.62 -13.91
C THR A 197 -21.43 17.21 -14.30
N PRO A 198 -21.25 16.29 -13.33
CA PRO A 198 -20.86 14.93 -13.65
C PRO A 198 -21.91 14.22 -14.52
N PRO A 199 -21.49 13.29 -15.40
CA PRO A 199 -22.40 12.66 -16.37
C PRO A 199 -23.36 11.64 -15.74
N THR A 200 -23.02 11.02 -14.60
CA THR A 200 -23.81 9.94 -13.98
C THR A 200 -24.45 10.36 -12.66
N GLU A 201 -25.60 9.78 -12.31
CA GLU A 201 -26.28 10.06 -11.04
C GLU A 201 -25.46 9.70 -9.80
N VAL A 202 -24.63 8.64 -9.89
CA VAL A 202 -23.70 8.25 -8.82
C VAL A 202 -22.68 9.36 -8.55
N GLU A 203 -22.13 9.95 -9.61
CA GLU A 203 -21.14 11.02 -9.50
C GLU A 203 -21.75 12.37 -9.11
N LYS A 204 -22.99 12.65 -9.54
CA LYS A 204 -23.76 13.81 -9.04
C LYS A 204 -24.01 13.72 -7.54
N ARG A 205 -24.29 12.52 -7.00
CA ARG A 205 -24.41 12.31 -5.54
C ARG A 205 -23.07 12.47 -4.83
N ALA A 206 -21.98 11.98 -5.42
CA ALA A 206 -20.63 12.09 -4.87
C ALA A 206 -20.23 13.56 -4.67
N ILE A 207 -20.39 14.40 -5.69
CA ILE A 207 -20.06 15.82 -5.59
C ILE A 207 -21.01 16.56 -4.63
N ALA A 208 -22.28 16.17 -4.56
CA ALA A 208 -23.27 16.76 -3.66
C ALA A 208 -22.91 16.61 -2.17
N VAL A 209 -22.08 15.63 -1.78
CA VAL A 209 -21.54 15.51 -0.41
C VAL A 209 -20.76 16.77 0.01
N PHE A 210 -20.18 17.49 -0.95
CA PHE A 210 -19.39 18.70 -0.71
C PHE A 210 -20.14 19.99 -1.06
N THR A 211 -20.96 19.96 -2.11
CA THR A 211 -21.59 21.16 -2.68
C THR A 211 -23.05 21.36 -2.22
N ASN A 212 -23.72 20.29 -1.78
CA ASN A 212 -25.17 20.14 -1.62
C ASN A 212 -25.98 20.25 -2.93
N GLU A 213 -25.31 20.16 -4.08
CA GLU A 213 -25.91 20.29 -5.42
C GLU A 213 -25.38 19.15 -6.32
N PRO A 214 -26.13 18.70 -7.35
CA PRO A 214 -25.70 17.63 -8.25
C PRO A 214 -24.53 18.02 -9.18
N GLY A 215 -24.03 19.25 -9.07
CA GLY A 215 -22.87 19.76 -9.78
C GLY A 215 -22.22 20.88 -8.96
N MET A 216 -21.44 21.72 -9.63
CA MET A 216 -20.88 22.89 -8.98
C MET A 216 -20.70 24.07 -9.92
N THR A 217 -20.77 25.25 -9.33
CA THR A 217 -20.28 26.51 -9.89
C THR A 217 -19.31 27.11 -8.89
N GLU A 218 -18.08 27.39 -9.32
CA GLU A 218 -17.06 28.02 -8.50
C GLU A 218 -16.49 29.26 -9.15
N GLN A 219 -16.62 30.41 -8.49
CA GLN A 219 -15.92 31.62 -8.89
C GLN A 219 -14.46 31.51 -8.48
N PHE A 220 -13.53 31.88 -9.36
CA PHE A 220 -12.10 31.87 -9.06
C PHE A 220 -11.44 33.18 -9.48
N THR A 221 -10.31 33.47 -8.84
CA THR A 221 -9.48 34.64 -9.19
C THR A 221 -8.17 34.28 -9.88
N GLN A 222 -7.80 33.00 -9.83
CA GLN A 222 -6.56 32.49 -10.39
C GLN A 222 -6.71 31.02 -10.79
N LEU A 223 -6.03 30.64 -11.87
CA LEU A 223 -5.79 29.25 -12.24
C LEU A 223 -4.30 29.04 -12.44
N VAL A 224 -3.74 27.98 -11.88
CA VAL A 224 -2.42 27.48 -12.28
C VAL A 224 -2.64 26.23 -13.13
N LEU A 225 -2.21 26.30 -14.39
CA LEU A 225 -2.48 25.32 -15.42
C LEU A 225 -1.22 24.56 -15.79
N ARG A 226 -1.35 23.24 -15.94
CA ARG A 226 -0.39 22.36 -16.57
C ARG A 226 -1.08 21.60 -17.69
N PHE A 227 -0.45 21.53 -18.85
CA PHE A 227 -1.06 20.87 -19.98
C PHE A 227 -0.01 20.44 -21.02
N SER A 228 -0.33 19.39 -21.74
CA SER A 228 0.39 18.96 -22.94
C SER A 228 -0.55 18.82 -24.15
N ASP A 229 -1.84 19.07 -23.95
CA ASP A 229 -2.86 19.11 -25.00
C ASP A 229 -2.78 20.39 -25.86
N LYS A 230 -3.86 20.71 -26.58
CA LYS A 230 -3.95 21.87 -27.47
C LYS A 230 -4.30 23.19 -26.77
N THR A 231 -4.33 23.24 -25.43
CA THR A 231 -4.77 24.42 -24.66
C THR A 231 -4.08 25.71 -25.10
N PHE A 232 -2.76 25.71 -25.27
CA PHE A 232 -2.05 26.92 -25.71
C PHE A 232 -2.52 27.42 -27.08
N GLU A 233 -2.66 26.51 -28.04
CA GLU A 233 -3.10 26.85 -29.40
C GLU A 233 -4.57 27.29 -29.42
N GLU A 234 -5.44 26.66 -28.64
CA GLU A 234 -6.84 27.07 -28.45
C GLU A 234 -6.94 28.51 -27.95
N ILE A 235 -6.14 28.87 -26.94
CA ILE A 235 -6.13 30.23 -26.39
C ILE A 235 -5.59 31.21 -27.43
N LYS A 236 -4.44 30.90 -28.05
CA LYS A 236 -3.78 31.77 -29.02
C LYS A 236 -4.64 32.07 -30.24
N GLN A 237 -5.47 31.11 -30.67
CA GLN A 237 -6.34 31.23 -31.84
C GLN A 237 -7.73 31.82 -31.50
N SER A 238 -8.04 31.98 -30.21
CA SER A 238 -9.36 32.47 -29.78
C SER A 238 -9.54 33.97 -30.08
N PRO A 239 -10.70 34.40 -30.61
CA PRO A 239 -11.00 35.83 -30.76
C PRO A 239 -11.16 36.55 -29.41
N ASN A 240 -11.37 35.80 -28.33
CA ASN A 240 -11.54 36.31 -26.96
C ASN A 240 -10.22 36.43 -26.18
N ALA A 241 -9.08 36.21 -26.85
CA ALA A 241 -7.75 36.35 -26.31
C ALA A 241 -6.88 37.23 -27.23
N LYS A 242 -6.06 38.11 -26.65
CA LYS A 242 -5.10 38.93 -27.40
C LYS A 242 -3.70 38.73 -26.85
N MET A 243 -2.82 38.13 -27.65
CA MET A 243 -1.42 37.87 -27.29
C MET A 243 -0.60 39.16 -27.23
N GLN A 244 0.20 39.29 -26.17
CA GLN A 244 1.04 40.46 -25.86
C GLN A 244 2.33 40.00 -25.15
N ALA A 245 3.28 40.92 -24.94
CA ALA A 245 4.54 40.68 -24.24
C ALA A 245 4.71 41.63 -23.04
N GLY A 246 5.48 41.22 -22.03
CA GLY A 246 5.85 42.09 -20.91
C GLY A 246 4.71 42.46 -19.93
N GLY A 247 3.81 41.51 -19.62
CA GLY A 247 2.64 41.77 -18.77
C GLY A 247 2.98 42.13 -17.32
N ALA A 248 2.21 43.05 -16.73
CA ALA A 248 2.47 43.66 -15.42
C ALA A 248 2.40 42.65 -14.24
N GLN A 249 1.69 41.54 -14.41
CA GLN A 249 1.49 40.52 -13.38
C GLN A 249 2.41 39.30 -13.54
N ALA A 250 3.42 39.35 -14.41
CA ALA A 250 4.34 38.23 -14.65
C ALA A 250 5.02 37.73 -13.36
N SER A 251 5.42 38.64 -12.47
CA SER A 251 5.98 38.27 -11.16
C SER A 251 4.98 37.51 -10.30
N ARG A 252 3.71 37.95 -10.27
CA ARG A 252 2.66 37.29 -9.51
C ARG A 252 2.34 35.91 -10.09
N ALA A 253 2.28 35.78 -11.41
CA ALA A 253 2.08 34.51 -12.10
C ALA A 253 3.17 33.50 -11.71
N ARG A 254 4.44 33.92 -11.75
CA ARG A 254 5.59 33.11 -11.34
C ARG A 254 5.53 32.68 -9.87
N GLU A 255 5.12 33.56 -8.96
CA GLU A 255 4.94 33.21 -7.54
C GLU A 255 3.86 32.15 -7.33
N LEU A 256 2.69 32.34 -7.96
CA LEU A 256 1.58 31.39 -7.89
C LEU A 256 1.98 30.02 -8.43
N PHE A 257 2.69 30.00 -9.56
CA PHE A 257 3.19 28.76 -10.14
C PHE A 257 4.17 28.07 -9.19
N ARG A 258 5.16 28.79 -8.65
CA ARG A 258 6.14 28.24 -7.69
C ARG A 258 5.49 27.69 -6.42
N GLU A 259 4.43 28.31 -5.92
CA GLU A 259 3.66 27.79 -4.80
C GLU A 259 3.08 26.40 -5.13
N LYS A 260 2.47 26.25 -6.31
CA LYS A 260 1.89 24.98 -6.75
C LYS A 260 2.95 23.94 -7.10
N GLU A 261 4.10 24.34 -7.63
CA GLU A 261 5.27 23.47 -7.76
C GLU A 261 5.70 22.91 -6.41
N SER A 262 5.85 23.78 -5.40
CA SER A 262 6.23 23.33 -4.06
C SER A 262 5.20 22.37 -3.48
N LEU A 263 3.91 22.66 -3.64
CA LEU A 263 2.81 21.79 -3.22
C LEU A 263 2.89 20.41 -3.90
N MET A 264 3.00 20.37 -5.22
CA MET A 264 3.09 19.11 -5.98
C MET A 264 4.30 18.31 -5.56
N ARG A 265 5.46 18.96 -5.49
CA ARG A 265 6.72 18.30 -5.19
C ARG A 265 6.80 17.84 -3.75
N ARG A 266 6.24 18.55 -2.76
CA ARG A 266 6.52 18.27 -1.34
C ARG A 266 5.36 17.71 -0.55
N GLU A 267 4.13 18.02 -0.94
CA GLU A 267 2.93 17.62 -0.21
C GLU A 267 2.13 16.57 -0.97
N LEU A 268 1.87 16.82 -2.24
CA LEU A 268 1.00 15.96 -3.03
C LEU A 268 1.72 14.72 -3.56
N ARG A 269 2.99 14.81 -4.00
CA ARG A 269 3.95 13.72 -4.32
C ARG A 269 3.41 12.50 -5.11
N PHE A 270 2.21 12.59 -5.67
CA PHE A 270 1.50 11.46 -6.25
C PHE A 270 1.75 11.35 -7.75
N LEU A 271 2.37 12.38 -8.35
CA LEU A 271 2.67 12.49 -9.77
C LEU A 271 3.81 13.49 -10.02
N ASN A 272 4.85 13.06 -10.73
CA ASN A 272 5.88 13.90 -11.34
C ASN A 272 5.41 14.37 -12.74
N PHE A 273 4.74 15.52 -12.79
CA PHE A 273 4.14 16.05 -14.04
C PHE A 273 5.18 16.37 -15.13
N GLU A 274 6.42 16.70 -14.78
CA GLU A 274 7.51 16.87 -15.74
C GLU A 274 7.82 15.58 -16.46
N THR A 275 7.77 14.45 -15.76
CA THR A 275 7.99 13.13 -16.37
C THR A 275 6.84 12.79 -17.31
N ARG A 276 5.59 13.05 -16.90
CA ARG A 276 4.40 12.89 -17.77
C ARG A 276 4.46 13.79 -19.01
N THR A 277 4.92 15.04 -18.86
CA THR A 277 5.09 16.02 -19.96
C THR A 277 6.22 15.61 -20.89
N LEU A 278 7.35 15.14 -20.34
CA LEU A 278 8.48 14.63 -21.13
C LEU A 278 8.04 13.51 -22.05
N ALA A 279 7.21 12.59 -21.56
CA ALA A 279 6.64 11.52 -22.38
C ALA A 279 5.83 12.07 -23.58
N ASP A 280 5.05 13.13 -23.41
CA ASP A 280 4.28 13.77 -24.50
C ASP A 280 5.12 14.61 -25.46
N LEU A 281 6.26 15.13 -25.00
CA LEU A 281 7.21 15.82 -25.87
C LEU A 281 7.94 14.83 -26.77
N TYR A 282 8.29 13.66 -26.24
CA TYR A 282 8.92 12.60 -27.02
C TYR A 282 7.95 11.83 -27.94
N ALA A 283 6.69 11.72 -27.55
CA ALA A 283 5.67 11.03 -28.34
C ALA A 283 4.57 12.01 -28.78
N ALA A 284 4.80 12.75 -29.87
CA ALA A 284 3.88 13.81 -30.32
C ALA A 284 2.44 13.36 -30.63
N LYS A 285 2.23 12.06 -30.89
CA LYS A 285 0.90 11.47 -31.12
C LYS A 285 0.18 11.05 -29.84
N ARG A 286 0.89 11.06 -28.70
CA ARG A 286 0.33 10.68 -27.40
C ARG A 286 -0.72 11.71 -26.97
N PRO A 287 -1.88 11.27 -26.44
CA PRO A 287 -2.87 12.19 -25.89
C PRO A 287 -2.27 13.06 -24.78
N GLY A 288 -2.43 14.36 -24.92
CA GLY A 288 -2.03 15.33 -23.91
C GLY A 288 -3.06 15.43 -22.78
N TYR A 289 -2.62 15.95 -21.64
CA TYR A 289 -3.45 16.13 -20.45
C TYR A 289 -3.73 17.62 -20.17
N PHE A 290 -4.67 17.88 -19.27
CA PHE A 290 -4.98 19.20 -18.71
C PHE A 290 -5.20 19.11 -17.19
N VAL A 291 -4.48 19.92 -16.42
CA VAL A 291 -4.66 20.06 -14.97
C VAL A 291 -4.82 21.54 -14.62
N ALA A 292 -5.81 21.84 -13.77
CA ALA A 292 -6.06 23.16 -13.25
C ALA A 292 -6.11 23.15 -11.71
N PHE A 293 -5.19 23.88 -11.09
CA PHE A 293 -5.28 24.27 -9.68
C PHE A 293 -6.12 25.53 -9.59
N ILE A 294 -7.25 25.46 -8.88
CA ILE A 294 -8.28 26.49 -8.90
C ILE A 294 -8.21 27.29 -7.60
N GLY A 295 -7.84 28.56 -7.70
CA GLY A 295 -7.93 29.53 -6.60
C GLY A 295 -9.34 30.07 -6.46
N GLY A 296 -10.25 29.19 -6.05
CA GLY A 296 -11.67 29.47 -5.87
C GLY A 296 -11.97 30.37 -4.67
N ARG A 297 -13.08 31.13 -4.75
CA ARG A 297 -13.58 32.01 -3.68
C ARG A 297 -14.24 31.22 -2.55
N ARG A 298 -14.93 30.12 -2.86
CA ARG A 298 -15.54 29.22 -1.86
C ARG A 298 -14.59 28.08 -1.51
N TRP A 299 -13.85 27.55 -2.49
CA TRP A 299 -12.89 26.46 -2.29
C TRP A 299 -11.56 26.78 -2.97
N SER A 300 -10.54 27.08 -2.16
CA SER A 300 -9.24 27.57 -2.64
C SER A 300 -8.21 26.48 -2.96
N LYS A 301 -8.58 25.20 -2.81
CA LYS A 301 -7.69 24.04 -2.87
C LYS A 301 -8.16 22.95 -3.84
N LEU A 302 -8.99 23.35 -4.81
CA LEU A 302 -9.52 22.43 -5.83
C LEU A 302 -8.48 22.16 -6.92
N ILE A 303 -8.45 20.91 -7.37
CA ILE A 303 -7.65 20.45 -8.50
C ILE A 303 -8.59 19.71 -9.45
N PHE A 304 -8.69 20.20 -10.68
CA PHE A 304 -9.35 19.52 -11.77
C PHE A 304 -8.29 18.85 -12.65
N MET A 305 -8.50 17.57 -13.00
CA MET A 305 -7.63 16.80 -13.87
C MET A 305 -8.43 16.20 -15.02
N LEU A 306 -7.84 16.24 -16.20
CA LEU A 306 -8.27 15.53 -17.39
C LEU A 306 -7.02 14.90 -18.02
N ASP A 307 -6.89 13.58 -17.99
CA ASP A 307 -5.83 12.83 -18.68
C ASP A 307 -6.46 11.66 -19.44
N PRO A 308 -6.48 11.68 -20.79
CA PRO A 308 -7.07 10.61 -21.60
C PRO A 308 -6.39 9.24 -21.43
N LEU A 309 -5.28 9.17 -20.69
CA LEU A 309 -4.59 7.93 -20.35
C LEU A 309 -4.95 7.41 -18.94
N GLY A 310 -5.96 8.02 -18.32
CA GLY A 310 -6.42 7.71 -16.97
C GLY A 310 -5.66 8.50 -15.92
N ILE A 311 -6.36 8.86 -14.83
CA ILE A 311 -5.80 9.57 -13.70
C ILE A 311 -5.28 8.56 -12.67
N PRO A 312 -4.03 8.68 -12.17
CA PRO A 312 -3.52 7.77 -11.14
C PRO A 312 -4.44 7.67 -9.93
N PHE A 313 -4.42 6.51 -9.27
CA PHE A 313 -5.30 6.12 -8.17
C PHE A 313 -6.76 5.88 -8.56
N VAL A 314 -7.34 6.68 -9.46
CA VAL A 314 -8.73 6.53 -9.93
C VAL A 314 -8.82 6.02 -11.38
N SER A 315 -7.75 5.48 -11.94
CA SER A 315 -7.78 4.86 -13.27
C SER A 315 -8.81 3.72 -13.32
N PRO A 316 -9.59 3.56 -14.40
CA PRO A 316 -9.43 4.18 -15.73
C PRO A 316 -10.02 5.58 -15.91
N GLU A 317 -10.58 6.20 -14.88
CA GLU A 317 -11.27 7.49 -15.02
C GLU A 317 -10.35 8.58 -15.59
N GLU A 318 -10.78 9.24 -16.66
CA GLU A 318 -9.98 10.27 -17.32
C GLU A 318 -10.25 11.68 -16.79
N VAL A 319 -11.38 11.89 -16.09
CA VAL A 319 -11.75 13.19 -15.51
C VAL A 319 -11.91 13.06 -14.01
N ALA A 320 -11.32 13.98 -13.24
CA ALA A 320 -11.52 14.04 -11.80
C ALA A 320 -11.51 15.46 -11.24
N LEU A 321 -12.24 15.65 -10.15
CA LEU A 321 -12.16 16.81 -9.29
C LEU A 321 -11.91 16.36 -7.86
N PHE A 322 -10.89 16.94 -7.22
CA PHE A 322 -10.57 16.67 -5.83
C PHE A 322 -10.04 17.92 -5.13
N SER A 323 -10.04 17.89 -3.80
CA SER A 323 -9.43 18.93 -2.97
C SER A 323 -8.27 18.33 -2.18
N HIS A 324 -7.26 19.16 -1.92
CA HIS A 324 -6.18 18.86 -0.97
C HIS A 324 -6.35 19.59 0.37
N GLY A 325 -7.54 20.14 0.64
CA GLY A 325 -7.88 20.78 1.90
C GLY A 325 -8.13 19.79 3.05
N VAL A 326 -7.98 20.24 4.30
CA VAL A 326 -8.15 19.37 5.48
C VAL A 326 -9.63 19.05 5.73
N SER A 327 -10.53 20.00 5.48
CA SER A 327 -11.97 19.89 5.75
C SER A 327 -12.80 19.31 4.61
N ASP A 328 -12.23 19.30 3.42
CA ASP A 328 -12.88 19.06 2.14
C ASP A 328 -12.02 18.17 1.22
N GLY A 329 -10.91 17.64 1.71
CA GLY A 329 -9.98 16.83 0.94
C GLY A 329 -10.50 15.47 0.50
N GLY A 330 -9.90 14.97 -0.57
CA GLY A 330 -10.28 13.73 -1.26
C GLY A 330 -10.98 13.99 -2.59
N PHE A 331 -11.28 12.91 -3.32
CA PHE A 331 -12.01 12.96 -4.58
C PHE A 331 -13.48 13.30 -4.35
N TRP A 332 -13.97 14.30 -5.09
CA TRP A 332 -15.38 14.70 -5.08
C TRP A 332 -16.14 14.00 -6.19
N THR A 333 -15.48 13.83 -7.34
CA THR A 333 -15.99 13.08 -8.48
C THR A 333 -14.83 12.62 -9.36
N ALA A 334 -14.99 11.48 -10.02
CA ALA A 334 -14.12 11.00 -11.09
C ALA A 334 -14.95 10.11 -12.02
N PHE A 335 -14.75 10.24 -13.33
CA PHE A 335 -15.57 9.59 -14.35
C PHE A 335 -14.87 9.53 -15.72
N HIS A 336 -15.28 8.55 -16.51
CA HIS A 336 -15.03 8.46 -17.95
C HIS A 336 -15.48 9.69 -18.73
N LEU A 337 -14.90 9.91 -19.91
CA LEU A 337 -15.27 11.05 -20.74
C LEU A 337 -16.78 11.04 -21.06
N ALA A 338 -17.42 12.21 -21.06
CA ALA A 338 -18.85 12.32 -21.27
C ALA A 338 -19.30 11.72 -22.61
N ASP A 339 -18.44 11.75 -23.62
CA ASP A 339 -18.71 11.15 -24.94
C ASP A 339 -18.63 9.61 -24.93
N GLU A 340 -17.87 9.02 -24.01
CA GLU A 340 -17.85 7.56 -23.82
C GLU A 340 -19.15 7.06 -23.23
N TYR A 341 -19.74 7.80 -22.28
CA TYR A 341 -21.09 7.50 -21.78
C TYR A 341 -22.14 7.63 -22.88
N LYS A 342 -22.08 8.68 -23.71
CA LYS A 342 -23.03 8.87 -24.82
C LYS A 342 -22.92 7.79 -25.88
N SER A 343 -21.71 7.31 -26.15
CA SER A 343 -21.45 6.25 -27.13
C SER A 343 -21.58 4.83 -26.56
N GLY A 344 -21.74 4.69 -25.24
CA GLY A 344 -21.81 3.40 -24.56
C GLY A 344 -20.47 2.66 -24.48
N THR A 345 -19.35 3.38 -24.60
CA THR A 345 -17.98 2.83 -24.57
C THR A 345 -17.28 3.00 -23.22
N ALA A 346 -17.85 3.78 -22.29
CA ALA A 346 -17.34 3.95 -20.93
C ALA A 346 -17.27 2.59 -20.23
N THR A 347 -16.08 2.18 -19.81
CA THR A 347 -15.86 0.86 -19.22
C THR A 347 -14.69 0.84 -18.25
N ASN A 348 -14.94 0.24 -17.08
CA ASN A 348 -13.93 0.05 -16.03
C ASN A 348 -12.82 -0.95 -16.39
N THR A 349 -12.82 -1.49 -17.62
CA THR A 349 -11.88 -2.51 -18.10
C THR A 349 -10.83 -1.99 -19.08
N GLN A 350 -10.76 -0.67 -19.28
CA GLN A 350 -9.72 -0.06 -20.11
C GLN A 350 -8.33 -0.31 -19.50
N ASP A 351 -7.43 -0.91 -20.28
CA ASP A 351 -6.03 -1.08 -19.92
C ASP A 351 -5.21 0.08 -20.50
N THR A 352 -4.88 1.06 -19.66
CA THR A 352 -4.08 2.23 -20.05
C THR A 352 -2.61 2.10 -19.64
N ARG A 353 -2.17 0.92 -19.20
CA ARG A 353 -0.77 0.67 -18.84
C ARG A 353 0.15 0.92 -20.03
N LEU A 354 1.33 1.46 -19.75
CA LEU A 354 2.34 1.77 -20.76
C LEU A 354 3.16 0.54 -21.16
N PHE A 355 3.37 -0.35 -20.21
CA PHE A 355 4.15 -1.57 -20.34
C PHE A 355 3.64 -2.60 -19.34
N ASP A 356 4.05 -3.84 -19.56
CA ASP A 356 3.70 -5.01 -18.76
C ASP A 356 4.98 -5.73 -18.37
N ILE A 357 5.23 -5.89 -17.07
CA ILE A 357 6.37 -6.61 -16.51
C ILE A 357 6.02 -8.10 -16.37
N SER A 358 6.85 -8.97 -16.95
CA SER A 358 6.64 -10.42 -16.93
C SER A 358 7.58 -11.17 -15.98
N HIS A 359 8.74 -10.59 -15.64
CA HIS A 359 9.72 -11.27 -14.79
C HIS A 359 10.60 -10.27 -14.02
N HIS A 360 10.76 -10.53 -12.73
CA HIS A 360 11.79 -9.93 -11.89
C HIS A 360 12.83 -10.96 -11.49
N LYS A 361 14.11 -10.66 -11.74
CA LYS A 361 15.23 -11.39 -11.16
C LYS A 361 16.01 -10.46 -10.25
N ILE A 362 15.78 -10.59 -8.95
CA ILE A 362 16.31 -9.70 -7.92
C ILE A 362 17.47 -10.39 -7.18
N GLU A 363 18.63 -9.75 -7.18
CA GLU A 363 19.78 -10.14 -6.35
C GLU A 363 20.05 -9.04 -5.32
N GLY A 364 19.85 -9.36 -4.04
CA GLY A 364 19.87 -8.38 -2.97
C GLY A 364 20.64 -8.81 -1.72
N ALA A 365 20.90 -7.82 -0.86
CA ALA A 365 21.46 -7.97 0.46
C ALA A 365 20.75 -7.04 1.46
N ILE A 366 20.52 -7.54 2.68
CA ILE A 366 19.96 -6.76 3.79
C ILE A 366 21.04 -6.58 4.86
N ARG A 367 21.24 -5.33 5.30
CA ARG A 367 22.12 -4.98 6.43
C ARG A 367 21.37 -4.10 7.42
N GLY A 368 20.87 -4.72 8.50
CA GLY A 368 19.96 -4.03 9.42
C GLY A 368 18.67 -3.67 8.68
N THR A 369 18.48 -2.37 8.44
CA THR A 369 17.34 -1.80 7.71
C THR A 369 17.68 -1.39 6.27
N LYS A 370 18.97 -1.40 5.90
CA LYS A 370 19.43 -1.04 4.56
C LYS A 370 19.24 -2.20 3.58
N ILE A 371 18.65 -1.91 2.42
CA ILE A 371 18.56 -2.78 1.25
C ILE A 371 19.59 -2.34 0.22
N ILE A 372 20.25 -3.31 -0.41
CA ILE A 372 21.17 -3.16 -1.54
C ILE A 372 20.75 -4.22 -2.55
N ALA A 373 20.36 -3.86 -3.77
CA ALA A 373 19.85 -4.82 -4.73
C ALA A 373 20.07 -4.43 -6.20
N SER A 374 20.06 -5.45 -7.06
CA SER A 374 19.99 -5.35 -8.52
C SER A 374 18.75 -6.11 -8.97
N ASP A 375 17.91 -5.49 -9.81
CA ASP A 375 16.74 -6.13 -10.40
C ASP A 375 16.86 -6.15 -11.91
N LEU A 376 16.92 -7.36 -12.48
CA LEU A 376 16.81 -7.58 -13.92
C LEU A 376 15.33 -7.80 -14.26
N ILE A 377 14.71 -6.76 -14.79
CA ILE A 377 13.30 -6.68 -15.13
C ILE A 377 13.14 -7.09 -16.60
N THR A 378 12.23 -8.00 -16.88
CA THR A 378 11.77 -8.31 -18.25
C THR A 378 10.38 -7.71 -18.45
N PHE A 379 10.20 -6.93 -19.50
CA PHE A 379 8.95 -6.21 -19.76
C PHE A 379 8.67 -6.06 -21.25
N ARG A 380 7.44 -5.68 -21.59
CA ARG A 380 7.03 -5.32 -22.96
C ARG A 380 6.22 -4.02 -22.98
N PRO A 381 6.47 -3.09 -23.91
CA PRO A 381 5.60 -1.93 -24.10
C PRO A 381 4.22 -2.37 -24.61
N LEU A 382 3.15 -1.77 -24.08
CA LEU A 382 1.77 -2.03 -24.50
C LEU A 382 1.27 -1.00 -25.50
N LEU A 383 1.89 0.18 -25.54
CA LEU A 383 1.58 1.27 -26.45
C LEU A 383 2.73 1.51 -27.44
N GLU A 384 2.42 2.17 -28.54
CA GLU A 384 3.41 2.67 -29.50
C GLU A 384 4.12 3.92 -28.94
N ASP A 385 5.29 4.26 -29.51
CA ASP A 385 6.05 5.48 -29.21
C ASP A 385 6.44 5.63 -27.72
N VAL A 386 6.48 4.53 -26.96
CA VAL A 386 6.82 4.56 -25.53
C VAL A 386 8.33 4.75 -25.36
N ARG A 387 8.73 5.87 -24.75
CA ARG A 387 10.14 6.21 -24.50
C ARG A 387 10.48 6.49 -23.04
N VAL A 388 9.48 6.89 -22.25
CA VAL A 388 9.62 7.18 -20.82
C VAL A 388 8.80 6.17 -20.04
N LEU A 389 9.46 5.34 -19.22
CA LEU A 389 8.83 4.31 -18.39
C LEU A 389 8.83 4.75 -16.93
N PRO A 390 7.69 5.16 -16.36
CA PRO A 390 7.56 5.42 -14.93
C PRO A 390 7.42 4.12 -14.14
N PHE A 391 8.05 4.07 -12.97
CA PHE A 391 7.97 2.96 -12.02
C PHE A 391 7.53 3.48 -10.65
N ASP A 392 6.61 2.77 -9.99
CA ASP A 392 6.39 2.92 -8.56
C ASP A 392 7.59 2.34 -7.81
N PHE A 393 8.23 3.17 -7.00
CA PHE A 393 9.45 2.82 -6.33
C PHE A 393 9.58 3.59 -5.02
N PHE A 394 9.97 2.90 -3.95
CA PHE A 394 9.95 3.47 -2.62
C PHE A 394 10.93 4.65 -2.52
N PRO A 395 10.50 5.87 -2.14
CA PRO A 395 11.30 7.09 -2.29
C PRO A 395 12.70 7.08 -1.66
N SER A 396 12.87 6.32 -0.57
CA SER A 396 14.16 6.22 0.13
C SER A 396 15.14 5.22 -0.49
N LEU A 397 14.68 4.35 -1.40
CA LEU A 397 15.53 3.51 -2.22
C LEU A 397 16.02 4.33 -3.43
N ARG A 398 17.33 4.43 -3.59
CA ARG A 398 17.96 5.31 -4.57
C ARG A 398 18.62 4.49 -5.66
N VAL A 399 18.24 4.79 -6.89
CA VAL A 399 18.82 4.17 -8.09
C VAL A 399 20.26 4.67 -8.26
N LYS A 400 21.14 3.73 -8.57
CA LYS A 400 22.58 3.96 -8.78
C LYS A 400 22.99 3.81 -10.23
N SER A 401 22.36 2.89 -10.95
CA SER A 401 22.55 2.71 -12.38
C SER A 401 21.33 2.04 -12.99
N VAL A 402 21.12 2.30 -14.27
CA VAL A 402 20.10 1.67 -15.11
C VAL A 402 20.77 1.26 -16.41
N GLN A 403 20.67 -0.01 -16.76
CA GLN A 403 21.31 -0.56 -17.96
C GLN A 403 20.32 -1.36 -18.79
N ASP A 404 20.45 -1.29 -20.11
CA ASP A 404 19.73 -2.18 -21.01
C ASP A 404 20.35 -3.58 -21.07
N GLU A 405 19.77 -4.46 -21.88
CA GLU A 405 20.24 -5.85 -22.06
C GLU A 405 21.65 -5.95 -22.66
N GLN A 406 22.14 -4.90 -23.35
CA GLN A 406 23.50 -4.82 -23.88
C GLN A 406 24.50 -4.21 -22.87
N GLY A 407 24.04 -3.85 -21.67
CA GLY A 407 24.86 -3.19 -20.65
C GLY A 407 25.11 -1.70 -20.92
N ARG A 408 24.37 -1.08 -21.84
CA ARG A 408 24.46 0.38 -22.09
C ARG A 408 23.73 1.12 -20.98
N GLU A 409 24.36 2.15 -20.44
CA GLU A 409 23.77 3.04 -19.44
C GLU A 409 22.60 3.83 -20.04
N LEU A 410 21.49 3.88 -19.32
CA LEU A 410 20.29 4.64 -19.69
C LEU A 410 20.11 5.85 -18.78
N HIS A 411 19.51 6.90 -19.32
CA HIS A 411 19.07 8.05 -18.54
C HIS A 411 17.92 7.62 -17.63
N PHE A 412 17.92 8.15 -16.40
CA PHE A 412 16.80 7.97 -15.48
C PHE A 412 16.49 9.24 -14.72
N ILE A 413 15.24 9.36 -14.31
CA ILE A 413 14.71 10.43 -13.48
C ILE A 413 14.50 9.86 -12.08
N GLN A 414 15.04 10.54 -11.07
CA GLN A 414 14.70 10.27 -9.67
C GLN A 414 15.01 11.51 -8.82
N GLU A 415 13.98 12.29 -8.49
CA GLU A 415 14.10 13.47 -7.62
C GLU A 415 14.44 13.10 -6.18
N SER A 416 14.75 14.10 -5.34
CA SER A 416 14.99 13.90 -3.91
C SER A 416 13.86 13.11 -3.24
N LYS A 417 14.19 12.23 -2.28
CA LYS A 417 13.20 11.47 -1.50
C LYS A 417 12.19 12.35 -0.74
N ASP A 418 12.57 13.61 -0.50
CA ASP A 418 11.76 14.60 0.21
C ASP A 418 10.91 15.45 -0.75
N GLU A 419 10.93 15.14 -2.04
CA GLU A 419 10.16 15.81 -3.09
C GLU A 419 9.34 14.77 -3.91
N ASP A 420 9.09 15.00 -5.21
CA ASP A 420 8.36 14.13 -6.13
C ASP A 420 9.26 13.01 -6.66
N ALA A 421 9.65 12.13 -5.74
CA ALA A 421 10.71 11.12 -5.87
C ALA A 421 10.43 9.96 -6.85
N ASP A 422 9.46 10.10 -7.75
CA ASP A 422 9.11 9.12 -8.76
C ASP A 422 10.34 8.69 -9.57
N PHE A 423 10.44 7.39 -9.86
CA PHE A 423 11.49 6.82 -10.67
C PHE A 423 10.98 6.61 -12.10
N ALA A 424 11.73 7.09 -13.10
CA ALA A 424 11.44 6.78 -14.49
C ALA A 424 12.71 6.54 -15.30
N VAL A 425 12.62 5.67 -16.30
CA VAL A 425 13.71 5.40 -17.24
C VAL A 425 13.41 6.05 -18.58
N VAL A 426 14.40 6.72 -19.16
CA VAL A 426 14.30 7.40 -20.45
C VAL A 426 15.17 6.66 -21.46
N PHE A 427 14.53 6.05 -22.45
CA PHE A 427 15.21 5.37 -23.54
C PHE A 427 15.71 6.38 -24.59
N PRO A 428 16.80 6.08 -25.32
CA PRO A 428 17.28 6.95 -26.40
C PRO A 428 16.29 7.02 -27.56
N ASP A 429 15.65 5.89 -27.88
CA ASP A 429 14.70 5.73 -28.97
C ASP A 429 13.36 5.19 -28.44
N ALA A 430 12.30 5.33 -29.24
CA ALA A 430 11.00 4.74 -28.92
C ALA A 430 11.09 3.20 -28.92
N LEU A 431 10.44 2.58 -27.94
CA LEU A 431 10.34 1.13 -27.83
C LEU A 431 9.22 0.61 -28.74
N GLU A 432 9.49 -0.52 -29.40
CA GLU A 432 8.53 -1.24 -30.23
C GLU A 432 7.45 -1.94 -29.37
N LYS A 433 6.17 -1.69 -29.69
CA LYS A 433 5.03 -2.30 -28.99
C LYS A 433 5.09 -3.83 -29.04
N GLY A 434 4.85 -4.47 -27.90
CA GLY A 434 4.78 -5.93 -27.75
C GLY A 434 6.13 -6.65 -27.78
N LYS A 435 7.23 -5.96 -28.16
CA LYS A 435 8.57 -6.52 -28.10
C LYS A 435 9.06 -6.61 -26.65
N GLU A 436 9.68 -7.72 -26.32
CA GLU A 436 10.28 -7.94 -25.01
C GLU A 436 11.62 -7.20 -24.90
N TYR A 437 11.85 -6.56 -23.76
CA TYR A 437 13.08 -5.88 -23.39
C TYR A 437 13.51 -6.28 -21.98
N LYS A 438 14.80 -6.11 -21.69
CA LYS A 438 15.35 -6.27 -20.34
C LYS A 438 16.01 -5.00 -19.86
N LEU A 439 15.83 -4.73 -18.57
CA LEU A 439 16.33 -3.56 -17.88
C LEU A 439 16.95 -4.00 -16.55
N ASN A 440 18.22 -3.70 -16.33
CA ASN A 440 18.87 -3.91 -15.04
C ASN A 440 18.89 -2.62 -14.23
N VAL A 441 18.21 -2.61 -13.09
CA VAL A 441 18.14 -1.46 -12.17
C VAL A 441 18.88 -1.79 -10.88
N GLN A 442 19.93 -1.03 -10.57
CA GLN A 442 20.69 -1.19 -9.33
C GLN A 442 20.30 -0.09 -8.34
N TYR A 443 20.02 -0.45 -7.10
CA TYR A 443 19.53 0.48 -6.09
C TYR A 443 19.97 0.10 -4.67
N GLU A 444 20.02 1.11 -3.81
CA GLU A 444 20.22 0.92 -2.38
C GLU A 444 19.51 2.00 -1.57
N GLY A 445 19.19 1.70 -0.32
CA GLY A 445 18.61 2.69 0.58
C GLY A 445 18.19 2.09 1.91
N ASP A 446 17.80 2.99 2.81
CA ASP A 446 17.24 2.65 4.12
C ASP A 446 15.78 3.10 4.18
N GLY A 447 15.06 2.81 5.26
CA GLY A 447 13.67 3.21 5.50
C GLY A 447 12.63 2.32 4.84
N ALA A 448 13.00 1.51 3.84
CA ALA A 448 12.13 0.45 3.32
C ALA A 448 11.92 -0.67 4.36
N ILE A 449 12.90 -0.88 5.25
CA ILE A 449 12.78 -1.79 6.39
C ILE A 449 12.74 -0.97 7.68
N LYS A 450 11.75 -1.20 8.55
CA LYS A 450 11.68 -0.62 9.90
C LYS A 450 12.15 -1.64 10.93
N ASP A 451 13.14 -1.28 11.75
CA ASP A 451 13.46 -2.00 12.99
C ASP A 451 12.43 -1.63 14.07
N SER A 452 11.65 -2.61 14.52
CA SER A 452 10.65 -2.47 15.58
C SER A 452 11.15 -3.01 16.93
N GLY A 453 12.44 -3.35 17.04
CA GLY A 453 13.11 -3.87 18.21
C GLY A 453 12.83 -5.35 18.48
N GLY A 454 13.65 -5.99 19.32
CA GLY A 454 13.50 -7.41 19.66
C GLY A 454 13.71 -8.36 18.48
N GLY A 455 14.44 -7.91 17.45
CA GLY A 455 14.63 -8.65 16.21
C GLY A 455 13.42 -8.65 15.27
N ASN A 456 12.46 -7.75 15.46
CA ASN A 456 11.33 -7.55 14.55
C ASN A 456 11.72 -6.51 13.49
N PHE A 457 11.84 -6.92 12.22
CA PHE A 457 11.99 -5.99 11.11
C PHE A 457 10.77 -6.09 10.18
N ILE A 458 10.37 -4.98 9.60
CA ILE A 458 9.19 -4.93 8.72
C ILE A 458 9.57 -4.30 7.40
N LEU A 459 9.21 -4.95 6.31
CA LEU A 459 9.15 -4.31 5.01
C LEU A 459 7.95 -3.35 4.97
N ILE A 460 8.20 -2.05 4.91
CA ILE A 460 7.18 -0.99 4.87
C ILE A 460 6.41 -0.96 3.54
N PRO A 461 7.08 -0.84 2.37
CA PRO A 461 6.38 -0.79 1.09
C PRO A 461 5.73 -2.13 0.74
N ARG A 462 4.47 -2.07 0.30
CA ARG A 462 3.71 -3.26 -0.13
C ARG A 462 4.16 -3.80 -1.51
N SER A 463 4.45 -2.90 -2.45
CA SER A 463 4.69 -3.22 -3.86
C SER A 463 5.92 -2.55 -4.46
N SER A 464 6.56 -1.62 -3.73
CA SER A 464 7.55 -0.68 -4.28
C SER A 464 8.96 -0.79 -3.69
N TRP A 465 9.29 -1.87 -2.97
CA TRP A 465 10.68 -2.12 -2.54
C TRP A 465 11.60 -2.55 -3.70
N TYR A 466 11.01 -2.86 -4.85
CA TYR A 466 11.65 -3.05 -6.16
C TYR A 466 10.90 -2.15 -7.17
N PRO A 467 11.50 -1.81 -8.33
CA PRO A 467 10.81 -1.03 -9.35
C PRO A 467 9.59 -1.79 -9.87
N ASN A 468 8.40 -1.24 -9.69
CA ASN A 468 7.14 -1.88 -10.08
C ASN A 468 6.32 -0.95 -10.99
N ASN A 469 5.28 -1.45 -11.64
CA ASN A 469 4.40 -0.64 -12.47
C ASN A 469 3.52 0.26 -11.61
N GLY A 470 3.69 1.59 -11.70
CA GLY A 470 2.99 2.55 -10.83
C GLY A 470 1.56 2.89 -11.24
N GLY A 471 1.08 2.38 -12.37
CA GLY A 471 -0.29 2.60 -12.85
C GLY A 471 -1.35 1.69 -12.22
N THR A 472 -0.93 0.60 -11.57
CA THR A 472 -1.83 -0.44 -11.05
C THR A 472 -1.32 -0.98 -9.73
N GLN A 473 -2.16 -1.03 -8.69
CA GLN A 473 -1.70 -1.40 -7.34
C GLN A 473 -1.15 -2.86 -7.24
N PHE A 474 -1.52 -3.73 -8.19
CA PHE A 474 -1.10 -5.13 -8.34
C PHE A 474 -1.08 -5.62 -9.81
N GLY A 475 -1.09 -4.71 -10.79
CA GLY A 475 -1.61 -5.06 -12.13
C GLY A 475 -0.66 -5.78 -13.07
N ASP A 476 0.61 -5.96 -12.72
CA ASP A 476 1.52 -6.80 -13.49
C ASP A 476 1.72 -8.13 -12.75
N ARG A 477 1.32 -9.23 -13.40
CA ARG A 477 1.57 -10.57 -12.89
C ARG A 477 2.90 -11.04 -13.44
N ALA A 478 3.89 -11.16 -12.55
CA ALA A 478 5.26 -11.48 -12.93
C ALA A 478 5.76 -12.76 -12.25
N ILE A 479 6.70 -13.43 -12.90
CA ILE A 479 7.53 -14.43 -12.24
C ILE A 479 8.55 -13.70 -11.36
N PHE A 480 8.88 -14.27 -10.19
CA PHE A 480 9.87 -13.71 -9.28
C PHE A 480 10.95 -14.73 -8.96
N ASP A 481 12.20 -14.36 -9.23
CA ASP A 481 13.39 -15.08 -8.77
C ASP A 481 14.21 -14.13 -7.88
N VAL A 482 14.23 -14.42 -6.59
CA VAL A 482 14.76 -13.51 -5.58
C VAL A 482 15.86 -14.20 -4.79
N THR A 483 17.09 -13.70 -4.89
CA THR A 483 18.23 -14.14 -4.09
C THR A 483 18.58 -13.07 -3.07
N PHE A 484 18.48 -13.38 -1.78
CA PHE A 484 18.85 -12.46 -0.70
C PHE A 484 19.99 -12.99 0.16
N ARG A 485 20.94 -12.11 0.43
CA ARG A 485 21.98 -12.27 1.45
C ARG A 485 21.58 -11.51 2.71
N TYR A 486 21.60 -12.15 3.87
CA TYR A 486 21.12 -11.53 5.11
C TYR A 486 21.87 -12.07 6.34
N PRO A 487 21.90 -11.37 7.49
CA PRO A 487 22.65 -11.79 8.68
C PRO A 487 22.23 -13.17 9.21
N LYS A 488 23.19 -14.05 9.50
CA LYS A 488 22.95 -15.45 9.91
C LYS A 488 22.05 -15.64 11.13
N GLY A 489 21.96 -14.63 12.01
CA GLY A 489 21.15 -14.66 13.22
C GLY A 489 19.67 -14.37 13.01
N ASN A 490 19.28 -14.06 11.78
CA ASN A 490 17.91 -13.77 11.39
C ASN A 490 17.38 -14.85 10.45
N THR A 491 16.09 -14.80 10.20
CA THR A 491 15.34 -15.65 9.27
C THR A 491 14.75 -14.74 8.19
N PHE A 492 14.86 -15.14 6.94
CA PHE A 492 14.23 -14.49 5.80
C PHE A 492 13.11 -15.37 5.27
N VAL A 493 11.93 -14.80 5.06
CA VAL A 493 10.75 -15.51 4.56
C VAL A 493 10.20 -14.76 3.37
N GLY A 494 10.34 -15.32 2.17
CA GLY A 494 9.87 -14.71 0.92
C GLY A 494 8.53 -15.24 0.44
N THR A 495 7.96 -14.53 -0.53
CA THR A 495 6.92 -15.06 -1.43
C THR A 495 7.46 -16.18 -2.30
N GLY A 496 6.61 -17.12 -2.70
CA GLY A 496 6.97 -18.34 -3.42
C GLY A 496 7.48 -19.43 -2.48
N ALA A 497 8.48 -20.17 -2.95
CA ALA A 497 9.14 -21.23 -2.20
C ALA A 497 10.67 -21.12 -2.33
N LEU A 498 11.40 -21.75 -1.40
CA LEU A 498 12.84 -21.90 -1.52
C LEU A 498 13.18 -22.73 -2.77
N ALA A 499 13.99 -22.17 -3.66
CA ALA A 499 14.47 -22.84 -4.86
C ALA A 499 15.51 -23.92 -4.53
N GLU A 500 16.28 -23.71 -3.47
CA GLU A 500 17.32 -24.60 -2.96
C GLU A 500 17.50 -24.41 -1.45
N ALA A 501 18.23 -25.31 -0.81
CA ALA A 501 18.60 -25.16 0.59
C ALA A 501 19.43 -23.89 0.81
N GLU A 502 19.18 -23.19 1.92
CA GLU A 502 19.94 -22.00 2.28
C GLU A 502 21.43 -22.33 2.39
N THR A 503 22.27 -21.45 1.85
CA THR A 503 23.73 -21.55 2.00
C THR A 503 24.22 -20.50 2.97
N GLN A 504 25.38 -20.74 3.58
CA GLN A 504 26.02 -19.79 4.47
C GLN A 504 27.33 -19.29 3.84
N ASP A 505 27.55 -17.99 3.90
CA ASP A 505 28.77 -17.32 3.47
C ASP A 505 29.24 -16.39 4.60
N GLY A 506 30.25 -16.83 5.36
CA GLY A 506 30.74 -16.13 6.55
C GLY A 506 29.65 -15.89 7.59
N ASP A 507 29.36 -14.62 7.86
CA ASP A 507 28.30 -14.18 8.79
C ASP A 507 26.95 -13.92 8.13
N ALA A 508 26.83 -14.20 6.83
CA ALA A 508 25.60 -14.09 6.06
C ALA A 508 25.03 -15.47 5.71
N LYS A 509 23.71 -15.53 5.58
CA LYS A 509 22.98 -16.60 4.89
C LYS A 509 22.53 -16.10 3.53
N ILE A 510 22.40 -17.03 2.58
CA ILE A 510 21.90 -16.78 1.24
C ILE A 510 20.68 -17.66 1.03
N ALA A 511 19.54 -17.04 0.73
CA ALA A 511 18.31 -17.75 0.39
C ALA A 511 17.87 -17.36 -1.02
N LYS A 512 17.50 -18.37 -1.81
CA LYS A 512 16.91 -18.20 -3.15
C LYS A 512 15.45 -18.59 -3.10
N TRP A 513 14.58 -17.65 -3.43
CA TRP A 513 13.13 -17.79 -3.45
C TRP A 513 12.64 -17.66 -4.89
N THR A 514 11.72 -18.51 -5.29
CA THR A 514 11.13 -18.47 -6.64
C THR A 514 9.63 -18.69 -6.59
N SER A 515 8.90 -18.01 -7.48
CA SER A 515 7.51 -18.35 -7.78
C SER A 515 7.39 -19.49 -8.80
N GLY A 516 8.50 -20.01 -9.31
CA GLY A 516 8.55 -21.07 -10.30
C GLY A 516 7.91 -20.63 -11.60
N LYS A 517 6.83 -21.30 -12.01
CA LYS A 517 6.03 -20.94 -13.20
C LYS A 517 4.76 -20.17 -12.87
N THR A 518 4.53 -19.88 -11.59
CA THR A 518 3.35 -19.12 -11.16
C THR A 518 3.70 -17.65 -11.20
N GLU A 519 2.98 -16.90 -12.03
CA GLU A 519 3.05 -15.44 -12.00
C GLU A 519 2.31 -14.95 -10.75
N LEU A 520 2.91 -14.02 -10.03
CA LEU A 520 2.36 -13.41 -8.83
C LEU A 520 2.09 -11.94 -9.11
N ALA A 521 1.01 -11.42 -8.54
CA ALA A 521 0.64 -10.01 -8.71
C ALA A 521 1.58 -9.04 -7.94
N VAL A 522 2.35 -9.56 -6.97
CA VAL A 522 3.27 -8.80 -6.14
C VAL A 522 4.17 -9.75 -5.35
N ALA A 523 5.40 -9.33 -5.07
CA ALA A 523 6.33 -10.04 -4.19
C ALA A 523 6.66 -9.24 -2.92
N GLY A 524 6.94 -9.97 -1.85
CA GLY A 524 7.31 -9.40 -0.56
C GLY A 524 8.17 -10.37 0.24
N PHE A 525 8.70 -9.90 1.36
CA PHE A 525 9.43 -10.74 2.29
C PHE A 525 9.33 -10.21 3.72
N ASN A 526 9.41 -11.12 4.68
CA ASN A 526 9.63 -10.81 6.08
C ASN A 526 11.05 -11.18 6.52
N TYR A 527 11.56 -10.47 7.51
CA TYR A 527 12.92 -10.58 7.97
C TYR A 527 12.98 -10.34 9.49
N GLY A 528 13.59 -11.25 10.23
CA GLY A 528 13.64 -11.10 11.69
C GLY A 528 14.10 -12.33 12.45
N LYS A 529 14.11 -12.24 13.78
CA LYS A 529 14.46 -13.33 14.68
C LYS A 529 13.24 -14.21 14.97
N PHE A 530 12.81 -14.94 13.95
CA PHE A 530 11.61 -15.77 14.03
C PHE A 530 11.89 -17.16 14.58
N LYS A 531 10.98 -17.65 15.42
CA LYS A 531 10.75 -19.09 15.62
C LYS A 531 9.80 -19.58 14.54
N LYS A 532 10.22 -20.63 13.84
CA LYS A 532 9.40 -21.34 12.84
C LYS A 532 8.64 -22.48 13.50
N LYS A 533 7.36 -22.62 13.17
CA LYS A 533 6.62 -23.88 13.22
C LYS A 533 6.06 -24.18 11.84
N GLU A 534 5.91 -25.45 11.54
CA GLU A 534 5.39 -25.89 10.24
C GLU A 534 4.47 -27.10 10.40
N LEU A 535 3.52 -27.22 9.48
CA LEU A 535 2.56 -28.30 9.38
C LEU A 535 2.36 -28.62 7.90
N THR A 536 2.61 -29.87 7.52
CA THR A 536 2.15 -30.39 6.23
C THR A 536 0.76 -30.97 6.42
N ASP A 537 -0.24 -30.40 5.74
CA ASP A 537 -1.62 -30.85 5.81
C ASP A 537 -1.97 -31.76 4.62
N PRO A 538 -2.03 -33.09 4.79
CA PRO A 538 -2.28 -34.02 3.69
C PRO A 538 -3.68 -33.87 3.09
N ASP A 539 -4.67 -33.43 3.89
CA ASP A 539 -6.07 -33.31 3.45
C ASP A 539 -6.26 -32.13 2.48
N SER A 540 -5.59 -31.01 2.73
CA SER A 540 -5.61 -29.87 1.82
C SER A 540 -4.53 -29.96 0.75
N GLY A 541 -3.40 -30.61 1.05
CA GLY A 541 -2.20 -30.65 0.23
C GLY A 541 -1.28 -29.44 0.40
N TYR A 542 -1.41 -28.69 1.49
CA TYR A 542 -0.65 -27.46 1.75
C TYR A 542 0.38 -27.64 2.87
N GLY A 543 1.57 -27.07 2.67
CA GLY A 543 2.53 -26.76 3.72
C GLY A 543 2.22 -25.40 4.35
N LEU A 544 1.87 -25.41 5.62
CA LEU A 544 1.58 -24.22 6.41
C LEU A 544 2.76 -23.92 7.31
N GLU A 545 3.25 -22.69 7.26
CA GLU A 545 4.37 -22.23 8.07
C GLU A 545 3.93 -21.06 8.94
N PHE A 546 4.53 -20.95 10.12
CA PHE A 546 4.25 -19.90 11.07
C PHE A 546 5.54 -19.36 11.66
N TYR A 547 5.71 -18.04 11.61
CA TYR A 547 6.90 -17.32 12.04
C TYR A 547 6.53 -16.23 13.04
N ALA A 548 7.02 -16.35 14.27
CA ALA A 548 6.78 -15.39 15.34
C ALA A 548 8.10 -15.02 16.03
N ASN A 549 8.21 -13.78 16.51
CA ASN A 549 9.36 -13.35 17.29
C ASN A 549 9.30 -13.90 18.71
N GLU A 550 10.45 -14.15 19.34
CA GLU A 550 10.45 -14.48 20.78
C GLU A 550 10.15 -13.25 21.64
N GLU A 551 10.62 -12.08 21.20
CA GLU A 551 10.46 -10.82 21.90
C GLU A 551 9.40 -9.91 21.25
N LEU A 552 8.67 -9.19 22.11
CA LEU A 552 7.72 -8.17 21.68
C LEU A 552 8.41 -6.99 20.96
N PRO A 553 7.67 -6.24 20.12
CA PRO A 553 8.12 -4.95 19.61
C PRO A 553 8.48 -3.96 20.74
N ALA A 554 9.39 -3.03 20.47
CA ALA A 554 9.88 -2.04 21.43
C ALA A 554 8.76 -1.15 22.00
N GLU A 555 7.79 -0.78 21.16
CA GLU A 555 6.61 -0.01 21.56
C GLU A 555 5.83 -0.73 22.68
N MET A 556 5.66 -2.06 22.55
CA MET A 556 4.97 -2.88 23.56
C MET A 556 5.80 -3.10 24.82
N ARG A 557 7.12 -3.33 24.68
CA ARG A 557 8.01 -3.38 25.85
C ARG A 557 8.04 -2.06 26.61
N SER A 558 7.89 -0.94 25.92
CA SER A 558 7.76 0.37 26.57
C SER A 558 6.47 0.47 27.35
N LEU A 559 5.34 0.09 26.75
CA LEU A 559 4.04 0.07 27.41
C LEU A 559 4.05 -0.82 28.65
N GLN A 560 4.59 -2.04 28.53
CA GLN A 560 4.71 -2.97 29.66
C GLN A 560 5.52 -2.35 30.81
N ARG A 561 6.68 -1.76 30.52
CA ARG A 561 7.50 -1.09 31.54
C ARG A 561 6.79 0.09 32.20
N SER A 562 6.03 0.88 31.43
CA SER A 562 5.24 1.99 31.97
C SER A 562 4.16 1.51 32.94
N ILE A 563 3.48 0.40 32.62
CA ILE A 563 2.47 -0.22 33.49
C ILE A 563 3.13 -0.77 34.76
N GLU A 564 4.21 -1.55 34.62
CA GLU A 564 4.96 -2.10 35.76
C GLU A 564 5.50 -0.99 36.68
N GLN A 565 5.97 0.12 36.11
CA GLN A 565 6.41 1.29 36.89
C GLN A 565 5.27 1.98 37.62
N ALA A 566 4.11 2.15 36.97
CA ALA A 566 2.93 2.74 37.62
C ALA A 566 2.45 1.87 38.79
N GLU A 567 2.41 0.55 38.60
CA GLU A 567 2.06 -0.40 39.67
C GLU A 567 3.06 -0.41 40.82
N ALA A 568 4.36 -0.35 40.51
CA ALA A 568 5.41 -0.21 41.52
C ALA A 568 5.31 1.09 42.33
N GLN A 569 4.70 2.14 41.76
CA GLN A 569 4.40 3.41 42.42
C GLN A 569 3.06 3.41 43.17
N GLY A 570 2.38 2.27 43.27
CA GLY A 570 1.12 2.11 44.00
C GLY A 570 -0.14 2.40 43.19
N ALA A 571 -0.03 2.64 41.87
CA ALA A 571 -1.20 2.77 41.01
C ALA A 571 -1.83 1.39 40.73
N VAL A 572 -3.14 1.25 40.91
CA VAL A 572 -3.86 0.04 40.50
C VAL A 572 -4.21 0.19 39.02
N THR A 573 -3.42 -0.43 38.14
CA THR A 573 -3.65 -0.32 36.69
C THR A 573 -4.75 -1.24 36.19
N GLY A 574 -5.12 -2.26 36.96
CA GLY A 574 -6.13 -3.26 36.56
C GLY A 574 -5.68 -4.15 35.39
N THR A 575 -4.40 -4.11 35.01
CA THR A 575 -3.84 -4.89 33.90
C THR A 575 -2.79 -5.88 34.37
N THR A 576 -3.02 -7.17 34.14
CA THR A 576 -2.04 -8.24 34.43
C THR A 576 -1.42 -8.73 33.12
N LEU A 577 -0.52 -7.95 32.52
CA LEU A 577 0.07 -8.32 31.22
C LEU A 577 1.01 -9.53 31.31
N GLY A 578 1.63 -9.81 32.47
CA GLY A 578 2.50 -10.97 32.67
C GLY A 578 3.67 -11.05 31.68
N SER A 579 4.29 -12.23 31.54
CA SER A 579 5.27 -12.48 30.48
C SER A 579 4.55 -12.69 29.13
N MET A 580 4.52 -11.65 28.30
CA MET A 580 3.94 -11.73 26.95
C MET A 580 4.95 -12.36 25.97
N SER A 581 4.56 -13.45 25.29
CA SER A 581 5.30 -14.03 24.16
C SER A 581 4.35 -14.27 22.99
N THR A 582 4.78 -13.95 21.76
CA THR A 582 3.99 -14.20 20.54
C THR A 582 4.15 -15.63 20.02
N THR A 583 5.09 -16.42 20.56
CA THR A 583 5.29 -17.81 20.13
C THR A 583 4.26 -18.78 20.72
N GLY A 584 3.65 -18.45 21.86
CA GLY A 584 2.70 -19.32 22.57
C GLY A 584 1.45 -19.67 21.76
N MET A 585 0.95 -18.73 20.95
CA MET A 585 -0.26 -18.89 20.14
C MET A 585 -0.03 -19.55 18.77
N SER A 586 1.21 -19.93 18.45
CA SER A 586 1.58 -20.51 17.15
C SER A 586 0.80 -21.78 16.78
N GLY A 587 0.45 -22.61 17.75
CA GLY A 587 -0.36 -23.82 17.51
C GLY A 587 -1.80 -23.49 17.12
N VAL A 588 -2.41 -22.47 17.76
CA VAL A 588 -3.77 -22.02 17.47
C VAL A 588 -3.83 -21.38 16.09
N ALA A 589 -2.87 -20.51 15.76
CA ALA A 589 -2.83 -19.87 14.45
C ALA A 589 -2.62 -20.87 13.31
N LEU A 590 -1.78 -21.90 13.50
CA LEU A 590 -1.63 -23.00 12.53
C LEU A 590 -2.94 -23.79 12.35
N ALA A 591 -3.66 -24.09 13.44
CA ALA A 591 -4.94 -24.78 13.38
C ALA A 591 -6.01 -23.92 12.67
N ASP A 592 -6.05 -22.62 12.95
CA ASP A 592 -6.96 -21.69 12.27
C ASP A 592 -6.68 -21.63 10.77
N ALA A 593 -5.40 -21.55 10.39
CA ALA A 593 -5.01 -21.57 8.99
C ALA A 593 -5.34 -22.89 8.29
N GLN A 594 -5.09 -24.02 8.95
CA GLN A 594 -5.44 -25.33 8.43
C GLN A 594 -6.94 -25.44 8.17
N ASN A 595 -7.77 -25.02 9.13
CA ASN A 595 -9.22 -25.04 8.99
C ASN A 595 -9.69 -24.09 7.87
N ALA A 596 -9.16 -22.86 7.83
CA ALA A 596 -9.48 -21.89 6.78
C ALA A 596 -9.16 -22.44 5.38
N VAL A 597 -7.93 -22.93 5.17
CA VAL A 597 -7.50 -23.49 3.87
C VAL A 597 -8.36 -24.68 3.45
N ARG A 598 -8.72 -25.59 4.37
CA ARG A 598 -9.60 -26.73 4.07
C ARG A 598 -11.00 -26.28 3.64
N ILE A 599 -11.58 -25.30 4.34
CA ILE A 599 -12.91 -24.74 4.01
C ILE A 599 -12.85 -24.04 2.65
N TYR A 600 -11.83 -23.20 2.43
CA TYR A 600 -11.70 -22.42 1.20
C TYR A 600 -11.42 -23.31 0.00
N ASN A 601 -10.56 -24.33 0.13
CA ASN A 601 -10.40 -25.36 -0.91
C ASN A 601 -11.73 -26.03 -1.27
N ALA A 602 -12.60 -26.31 -0.30
CA ALA A 602 -13.87 -26.97 -0.55
C ALA A 602 -14.87 -26.07 -1.30
N TYR A 603 -14.82 -24.75 -1.12
CA TYR A 603 -15.71 -23.81 -1.78
C TYR A 603 -15.15 -23.23 -3.08
N PHE A 604 -13.84 -23.07 -3.16
CA PHE A 604 -13.15 -22.25 -4.17
C PHE A 604 -12.19 -23.08 -5.03
N GLY A 605 -11.83 -24.29 -4.58
CA GLY A 605 -10.82 -25.11 -5.25
C GLY A 605 -9.39 -24.75 -4.86
N LYS A 606 -8.42 -25.49 -5.40
CA LYS A 606 -7.00 -25.37 -5.04
C LYS A 606 -6.30 -24.21 -5.76
N LEU A 607 -5.33 -23.63 -5.07
CA LEU A 607 -4.39 -22.61 -5.56
C LEU A 607 -3.27 -23.23 -6.42
N ALA A 608 -2.56 -22.37 -7.15
CA ALA A 608 -1.35 -22.68 -7.92
C ALA A 608 -0.21 -23.26 -7.08
N TYR A 609 -0.12 -22.78 -5.84
CA TYR A 609 0.97 -23.00 -4.91
C TYR A 609 0.45 -23.77 -3.70
N THR A 610 1.34 -24.55 -3.10
CA THR A 610 1.02 -25.41 -1.96
C THR A 610 1.67 -24.93 -0.67
N ARG A 611 2.30 -23.75 -0.65
CA ARG A 611 2.93 -23.17 0.54
C ARG A 611 2.19 -21.89 0.96
N ILE A 612 1.86 -21.79 2.24
CA ILE A 612 1.36 -20.55 2.85
C ILE A 612 2.13 -20.32 4.16
N ALA A 613 2.85 -19.21 4.24
CA ALA A 613 3.57 -18.80 5.43
C ALA A 613 2.88 -17.62 6.11
N MET A 614 2.54 -17.78 7.38
CA MET A 614 2.07 -16.70 8.23
C MET A 614 3.25 -16.16 9.04
N THR A 615 3.42 -14.85 9.02
CA THR A 615 4.52 -14.18 9.72
C THR A 615 3.97 -13.04 10.57
N GLN A 616 4.62 -12.80 11.70
CA GLN A 616 4.25 -11.71 12.59
C GLN A 616 4.66 -10.37 11.98
N GLN A 617 3.79 -9.37 12.10
CA GLN A 617 4.13 -7.96 11.91
C GLN A 617 3.88 -7.14 13.19
N PRO A 618 4.67 -6.10 13.48
CA PRO A 618 4.52 -5.21 14.63
C PRO A 618 3.28 -4.32 14.63
N ALA A 619 2.49 -4.30 13.55
CA ALA A 619 1.25 -3.55 13.52
C ALA A 619 0.22 -4.19 14.47
N ALA A 620 -0.44 -3.34 15.28
CA ALA A 620 -1.39 -3.80 16.31
C ALA A 620 -2.83 -3.91 15.82
N GLY A 621 -3.13 -3.62 14.55
CA GLY A 621 -4.49 -3.33 14.04
C GLY A 621 -4.66 -3.62 12.55
N PHE A 622 -3.70 -4.30 11.93
CA PHE A 622 -3.59 -4.39 10.48
C PHE A 622 -3.02 -5.75 10.08
N GLY A 623 -3.73 -6.46 9.20
CA GLY A 623 -3.25 -7.63 8.49
C GLY A 623 -2.88 -7.25 7.06
N GLN A 624 -2.01 -8.02 6.43
CA GLN A 624 -1.69 -7.85 5.02
C GLN A 624 -1.32 -9.19 4.40
N ALA A 625 -1.87 -9.51 3.25
CA ALA A 625 -1.47 -10.67 2.47
C ALA A 625 -0.64 -10.30 1.23
N TRP A 626 0.40 -11.09 1.00
CA TRP A 626 1.01 -11.34 -0.30
C TRP A 626 0.70 -12.80 -0.72
N PRO A 627 0.83 -13.15 -2.00
CA PRO A 627 0.73 -14.54 -2.44
C PRO A 627 1.75 -15.40 -1.69
N THR A 628 1.32 -16.52 -1.10
CA THR A 628 2.10 -17.45 -0.24
C THR A 628 2.60 -16.89 1.10
N LEU A 629 2.45 -15.60 1.38
CA LEU A 629 3.04 -14.93 2.54
C LEU A 629 2.03 -13.97 3.19
N VAL A 630 1.56 -14.33 4.38
CA VAL A 630 0.55 -13.59 5.14
C VAL A 630 1.20 -12.90 6.34
N TYR A 631 0.99 -11.59 6.46
CA TYR A 631 1.40 -10.78 7.60
C TYR A 631 0.26 -10.64 8.57
N MET A 632 0.47 -11.20 9.75
CA MET A 632 -0.49 -11.16 10.83
C MET A 632 -0.05 -10.12 11.88
N PRO A 633 -0.94 -9.24 12.34
CA PRO A 633 -0.65 -8.28 13.41
C PRO A 633 -0.17 -9.01 14.68
N TYR A 634 0.80 -8.45 15.41
CA TYR A 634 1.37 -9.13 16.59
C TYR A 634 0.32 -9.42 17.67
N THR A 635 -0.73 -8.61 17.74
CA THR A 635 -1.86 -8.83 18.66
C THR A 635 -2.60 -10.13 18.34
N ALA A 636 -2.61 -10.61 17.09
CA ALA A 636 -3.13 -11.94 16.75
C ALA A 636 -2.31 -13.09 17.36
N TYR A 637 -1.11 -12.79 17.89
CA TYR A 637 -0.22 -13.74 18.55
C TYR A 637 -0.31 -13.68 20.08
N LEU A 638 -1.17 -12.81 20.63
CA LEU A 638 -1.43 -12.71 22.06
C LEU A 638 -2.66 -13.55 22.45
N ASP A 639 -2.70 -14.03 23.70
CA ASP A 639 -3.87 -14.75 24.18
C ASP A 639 -5.09 -13.83 24.33
N ALA A 640 -6.28 -14.43 24.43
CA ALA A 640 -7.53 -13.67 24.49
C ALA A 640 -7.61 -12.73 25.71
N THR A 641 -7.13 -13.16 26.88
CA THR A 641 -7.14 -12.34 28.10
C THR A 641 -6.21 -11.14 27.97
N GLN A 642 -4.99 -11.34 27.47
CA GLN A 642 -4.03 -10.28 27.20
C GLN A 642 -4.58 -9.27 26.17
N ARG A 643 -5.20 -9.77 25.09
CA ARG A 643 -5.86 -8.91 24.11
C ARG A 643 -6.97 -8.08 24.76
N THR A 644 -7.89 -8.69 25.49
CA THR A 644 -8.98 -7.97 26.15
C THR A 644 -8.46 -6.90 27.12
N GLN A 645 -7.43 -7.21 27.91
CA GLN A 645 -6.83 -6.26 28.84
C GLN A 645 -6.11 -5.10 28.14
N LEU A 646 -5.32 -5.38 27.09
CA LEU A 646 -4.65 -4.35 26.28
C LEU A 646 -5.65 -3.45 25.54
N MET A 647 -6.77 -4.02 25.10
CA MET A 647 -7.75 -3.34 24.25
C MET A 647 -8.83 -2.62 25.05
N GLY A 648 -9.13 -3.07 26.28
CA GLY A 648 -9.98 -2.36 27.24
C GLY A 648 -9.44 -0.97 27.60
N LEU A 649 -8.12 -0.79 27.53
CA LEU A 649 -7.46 0.52 27.69
C LEU A 649 -7.52 1.41 26.42
N ARG A 650 -7.83 0.84 25.25
CA ARG A 650 -7.80 1.54 23.95
C ARG A 650 -9.16 1.64 23.25
N GLY A 651 -10.24 1.17 23.87
CA GLY A 651 -11.60 1.28 23.36
C GLY A 651 -11.86 0.52 22.04
N GLY A 652 -11.11 -0.55 21.74
CA GLY A 652 -11.28 -1.35 20.53
C GLY A 652 -12.36 -2.44 20.67
N THR A 653 -12.99 -2.83 19.55
CA THR A 653 -13.94 -3.95 19.50
C THR A 653 -13.21 -5.29 19.41
N ASP A 654 -13.76 -6.32 20.06
CA ASP A 654 -13.22 -7.68 20.14
C ASP A 654 -13.27 -8.45 18.80
N THR A 655 -13.98 -7.93 17.78
CA THR A 655 -14.34 -8.69 16.57
C THR A 655 -13.22 -8.81 15.53
N PHE A 656 -12.43 -7.75 15.26
CA PHE A 656 -11.36 -7.79 14.25
C PHE A 656 -10.39 -8.97 14.47
N TRP A 657 -10.01 -9.20 15.72
CA TRP A 657 -9.05 -10.22 16.13
C TRP A 657 -9.54 -11.65 15.99
N GLN A 658 -10.86 -11.84 15.98
CA GLN A 658 -11.48 -13.14 15.81
C GLN A 658 -11.45 -13.60 14.34
N TYR A 659 -11.26 -12.65 13.41
CA TYR A 659 -11.56 -12.84 12.00
C TYR A 659 -10.39 -12.52 11.06
N VAL A 660 -9.41 -11.72 11.49
CA VAL A 660 -8.26 -11.32 10.67
C VAL A 660 -7.49 -12.52 10.10
N GLY A 661 -7.27 -13.60 10.85
CA GLY A 661 -6.53 -14.77 10.34
C GLY A 661 -7.20 -15.43 9.13
N PRO A 662 -8.46 -15.90 9.27
CA PRO A 662 -9.24 -16.41 8.15
C PRO A 662 -9.36 -15.42 6.98
N HIS A 663 -9.57 -14.12 7.26
CA HIS A 663 -9.65 -13.07 6.25
C HIS A 663 -8.38 -12.97 5.39
N GLU A 664 -7.21 -12.83 6.03
CA GLU A 664 -5.94 -12.69 5.31
C GLU A 664 -5.54 -13.96 4.53
N ILE A 665 -5.97 -15.14 5.01
CA ILE A 665 -5.79 -16.40 4.27
C ILE A 665 -6.72 -16.47 3.06
N ALA A 666 -7.93 -15.93 3.15
CA ALA A 666 -8.84 -15.87 2.01
C ALA A 666 -8.26 -15.03 0.86
N HIS A 667 -7.42 -14.03 1.15
CA HIS A 667 -6.76 -13.24 0.13
C HIS A 667 -5.83 -14.04 -0.80
N GLN A 668 -5.41 -15.25 -0.41
CA GLN A 668 -4.67 -16.15 -1.30
C GLN A 668 -5.50 -16.48 -2.57
N TRP A 669 -6.83 -16.52 -2.45
CA TRP A 669 -7.77 -16.59 -3.57
C TRP A 669 -8.16 -15.20 -4.06
N TRP A 670 -8.61 -14.33 -3.14
CA TRP A 670 -9.26 -13.05 -3.47
C TRP A 670 -8.28 -11.88 -3.39
N GLY A 671 -7.98 -11.26 -4.52
CA GLY A 671 -6.99 -10.19 -4.65
C GLY A 671 -5.60 -10.68 -5.08
N HIS A 672 -5.32 -11.97 -4.95
CA HIS A 672 -4.08 -12.57 -5.47
C HIS A 672 -4.35 -13.47 -6.67
N MET A 673 -4.96 -14.65 -6.47
CA MET A 673 -5.26 -15.54 -7.59
C MET A 673 -6.29 -14.95 -8.55
N VAL A 674 -7.35 -14.33 -8.02
CA VAL A 674 -8.32 -13.55 -8.78
C VAL A 674 -8.19 -12.11 -8.30
N GLY A 675 -7.57 -11.25 -9.11
CA GLY A 675 -7.37 -9.83 -8.80
C GLY A 675 -8.58 -8.99 -9.23
N TRP A 676 -8.40 -7.68 -9.35
CA TRP A 676 -9.47 -6.76 -9.74
C TRP A 676 -8.97 -5.79 -10.81
N THR A 677 -9.82 -5.46 -11.78
CA THR A 677 -9.40 -4.65 -12.93
C THR A 677 -9.22 -3.17 -12.57
N SER A 678 -10.10 -2.62 -11.74
CA SER A 678 -10.05 -1.22 -11.31
C SER A 678 -10.43 -1.07 -9.84
N TYR A 679 -10.24 0.11 -9.27
CA TYR A 679 -10.66 0.38 -7.89
C TYR A 679 -12.16 0.17 -7.65
N HIS A 680 -12.99 0.20 -8.71
CA HIS A 680 -14.41 -0.11 -8.63
C HIS A 680 -14.70 -1.58 -8.27
N ASP A 681 -13.76 -2.47 -8.58
CA ASP A 681 -13.91 -3.93 -8.49
C ASP A 681 -13.26 -4.51 -7.24
N GLN A 682 -12.52 -3.67 -6.48
CA GLN A 682 -11.78 -4.06 -5.28
C GLN A 682 -12.67 -4.68 -4.20
N TRP A 683 -13.98 -4.37 -4.19
CA TRP A 683 -14.93 -4.98 -3.25
C TRP A 683 -15.00 -6.51 -3.38
N MET A 684 -14.70 -7.08 -4.54
CA MET A 684 -14.61 -8.53 -4.70
C MET A 684 -13.40 -9.13 -3.99
N SER A 685 -12.33 -8.36 -3.74
CA SER A 685 -11.22 -8.81 -2.90
C SER A 685 -11.63 -8.81 -1.43
N GLU A 686 -11.94 -7.63 -0.89
CA GLU A 686 -12.21 -7.46 0.54
C GLU A 686 -13.53 -8.10 0.98
N GLY A 687 -14.58 -7.93 0.19
CA GLY A 687 -15.90 -8.50 0.48
C GLY A 687 -15.90 -10.02 0.39
N PHE A 688 -15.16 -10.63 -0.55
CA PHE A 688 -15.10 -12.09 -0.64
C PHE A 688 -14.22 -12.68 0.47
N ALA A 689 -13.15 -11.98 0.87
CA ALA A 689 -12.36 -12.37 2.04
C ALA A 689 -13.21 -12.31 3.33
N GLU A 690 -13.98 -11.24 3.54
CA GLU A 690 -14.87 -11.08 4.69
C GLU A 690 -16.02 -12.12 4.66
N PHE A 691 -16.58 -12.41 3.47
CA PHE A 691 -17.53 -13.53 3.31
C PHE A 691 -16.88 -14.88 3.65
N SER A 692 -15.63 -15.09 3.26
CA SER A 692 -14.89 -16.33 3.56
C SER A 692 -14.70 -16.51 5.06
N THR A 693 -14.52 -15.43 5.82
CA THR A 693 -14.56 -15.45 7.28
C THR A 693 -15.89 -15.99 7.80
N SER A 694 -17.04 -15.61 7.20
CA SER A 694 -18.35 -16.14 7.61
C SER A 694 -18.45 -17.68 7.47
N LEU A 695 -17.81 -18.27 6.45
CA LEU A 695 -17.73 -19.72 6.28
C LEU A 695 -16.89 -20.34 7.39
N TYR A 696 -15.75 -19.73 7.73
CA TYR A 696 -14.93 -20.18 8.86
C TYR A 696 -15.74 -20.13 10.16
N VAL A 697 -16.49 -19.04 10.44
CA VAL A 697 -17.37 -18.95 11.62
C VAL A 697 -18.38 -20.07 11.63
N GLN A 698 -19.07 -20.32 10.51
CA GLN A 698 -20.09 -21.35 10.39
C GLN A 698 -19.54 -22.76 10.68
N TYR A 699 -18.40 -23.13 10.10
CA TYR A 699 -17.88 -24.51 10.17
C TYR A 699 -17.00 -24.79 11.37
N VAL A 700 -16.25 -23.79 11.86
CA VAL A 700 -15.31 -23.97 12.97
C VAL A 700 -15.98 -23.72 14.31
N ARG A 701 -16.82 -22.69 14.44
CA ARG A 701 -17.54 -22.43 15.70
C ARG A 701 -18.72 -23.38 15.91
N LYS A 702 -19.34 -23.85 14.82
CA LYS A 702 -20.51 -24.77 14.84
C LYS A 702 -21.67 -24.26 15.72
N ASP A 703 -21.82 -22.94 15.79
CA ASP A 703 -22.82 -22.25 16.58
C ASP A 703 -23.58 -21.27 15.66
N LEU A 704 -24.87 -21.53 15.48
CA LEU A 704 -25.74 -20.70 14.63
C LEU A 704 -25.94 -19.29 15.17
N GLY A 705 -25.95 -19.13 16.50
CA GLY A 705 -26.02 -17.83 17.15
C GLY A 705 -24.80 -16.98 16.84
N LYS A 706 -23.60 -17.57 16.87
CA LYS A 706 -22.35 -16.88 16.47
C LYS A 706 -22.31 -16.51 15.00
N PHE A 707 -22.87 -17.35 14.13
CA PHE A 707 -23.02 -17.01 12.71
C PHE A 707 -23.97 -15.82 12.50
N ILE A 708 -25.12 -15.80 13.19
CA ILE A 708 -26.08 -14.69 13.12
C ILE A 708 -25.48 -13.40 13.71
N GLU A 709 -24.76 -13.49 14.83
CA GLU A 709 -24.05 -12.38 15.48
C GLU A 709 -23.01 -11.75 14.53
N PHE A 710 -22.24 -12.58 13.80
CA PHE A 710 -21.30 -12.10 12.78
C PHE A 710 -22.02 -11.23 11.75
N TRP A 711 -23.08 -11.75 11.11
CA TRP A 711 -23.80 -11.00 10.09
C TRP A 711 -24.53 -9.78 10.62
N GLU A 712 -24.99 -9.80 11.87
CA GLU A 712 -25.57 -8.64 12.53
C GLU A 712 -24.53 -7.53 12.74
N ASP A 713 -23.29 -7.87 13.12
CA ASP A 713 -22.19 -6.90 13.18
C ASP A 713 -21.96 -6.28 11.79
N GLN A 714 -21.80 -7.10 10.75
CA GLN A 714 -21.65 -6.61 9.37
C GLN A 714 -22.80 -5.68 8.96
N ARG A 715 -24.05 -6.01 9.33
CA ARG A 715 -25.25 -5.21 9.04
C ARG A 715 -25.17 -3.84 9.69
N LYS A 716 -24.87 -3.80 10.99
CA LYS A 716 -24.75 -2.56 11.77
C LYS A 716 -23.68 -1.65 11.20
N GLN A 717 -22.54 -2.21 10.79
CA GLN A 717 -21.49 -1.44 10.14
C GLN A 717 -21.97 -0.71 8.88
N ILE A 718 -22.93 -1.27 8.15
CA ILE A 718 -23.49 -0.68 6.92
C ILE A 718 -24.59 0.35 7.22
N VAL A 719 -25.49 0.05 8.16
CA VAL A 719 -26.76 0.79 8.33
C VAL A 719 -26.75 1.82 9.47
N GLU A 720 -25.82 1.68 10.42
CA GLU A 720 -25.74 2.58 11.58
C GLU A 720 -24.74 3.72 11.35
N ALA A 721 -25.14 4.90 11.79
CA ALA A 721 -24.28 6.07 11.83
C ALA A 721 -23.38 6.02 13.07
N THR A 722 -22.09 6.29 12.89
CA THR A 722 -21.12 6.27 14.00
C THR A 722 -20.23 7.52 13.97
N PRO A 723 -19.52 7.85 15.06
CA PRO A 723 -18.49 8.91 15.03
C PRO A 723 -17.40 8.66 13.96
N ALA A 724 -17.11 7.39 13.65
CA ALA A 724 -16.15 7.01 12.62
C ALA A 724 -16.60 7.39 11.21
N THR A 725 -17.92 7.52 10.97
CA THR A 725 -18.54 7.93 9.70
C THR A 725 -19.13 9.34 9.78
N LYS A 726 -18.72 10.15 10.78
CA LYS A 726 -19.24 11.50 11.06
C LYS A 726 -20.77 11.55 11.20
N GLY A 727 -21.39 10.50 11.74
CA GLY A 727 -22.84 10.44 11.93
C GLY A 727 -23.62 10.19 10.63
N ILE A 728 -22.95 9.87 9.53
CA ILE A 728 -23.59 9.48 8.27
C ILE A 728 -23.74 7.95 8.24
N LYS A 729 -24.91 7.48 7.82
CA LYS A 729 -25.15 6.05 7.60
C LYS A 729 -24.37 5.61 6.35
N PRO A 730 -23.44 4.64 6.44
CA PRO A 730 -22.55 4.33 5.32
C PRO A 730 -23.26 4.07 4.00
N TYR A 731 -24.33 3.27 3.99
CA TYR A 731 -25.05 2.91 2.75
C TYR A 731 -25.63 4.09 1.96
N THR A 732 -25.83 5.25 2.59
CA THR A 732 -26.39 6.44 1.91
C THR A 732 -25.33 7.26 1.17
N ILE A 733 -24.05 6.94 1.34
CA ILE A 733 -22.94 7.74 0.77
C ILE A 733 -22.75 7.41 -0.71
N GLY A 734 -22.77 6.13 -1.06
CA GLY A 734 -22.45 5.68 -2.41
C GLY A 734 -22.48 4.16 -2.58
N PRO A 735 -22.45 3.67 -3.83
CA PRO A 735 -22.41 2.23 -4.10
C PRO A 735 -21.08 1.61 -3.69
N VAL A 736 -21.05 0.28 -3.56
CA VAL A 736 -19.83 -0.44 -3.16
C VAL A 736 -18.71 -0.26 -4.21
N THR A 737 -19.11 -0.04 -5.46
CA THR A 737 -18.21 0.19 -6.59
C THR A 737 -17.58 1.58 -6.60
N GLN A 738 -17.92 2.50 -5.71
CA GLN A 738 -17.12 3.73 -5.57
C GLN A 738 -15.75 3.49 -4.92
N GLY A 739 -15.51 2.30 -4.36
CA GLY A 739 -14.21 1.90 -3.83
C GLY A 739 -13.68 2.91 -2.81
N PHE A 740 -12.36 3.13 -2.80
CA PHE A 740 -11.72 3.99 -1.80
C PHE A 740 -12.21 5.46 -1.81
N ARG A 741 -12.83 5.94 -2.90
CA ARG A 741 -13.41 7.29 -2.99
C ARG A 741 -14.56 7.53 -2.01
N LEU A 742 -15.18 6.45 -1.51
CA LEU A 742 -16.13 6.51 -0.41
C LEU A 742 -15.53 7.18 0.83
N SER A 743 -14.21 7.10 1.01
CA SER A 743 -13.48 7.72 2.12
C SER A 743 -12.85 9.05 1.74
N ASN A 744 -13.39 10.13 2.31
CA ASN A 744 -12.89 11.49 2.13
C ASN A 744 -13.07 12.32 3.42
N ALA A 745 -12.71 13.61 3.38
CA ALA A 745 -12.79 14.48 4.56
C ALA A 745 -14.21 14.61 5.16
N LYS A 746 -15.28 14.36 4.39
CA LYS A 746 -16.68 14.41 4.83
C LYS A 746 -17.21 13.06 5.31
N THR A 747 -16.69 11.95 4.80
CA THR A 747 -17.26 10.59 5.00
C THR A 747 -16.39 9.65 5.83
N ARG A 748 -15.09 9.94 5.98
CA ARG A 748 -14.13 9.17 6.79
C ARG A 748 -14.14 7.66 6.49
N ALA A 749 -14.51 6.81 7.43
CA ALA A 749 -14.33 5.35 7.35
C ALA A 749 -15.38 4.65 6.47
N ALA A 750 -16.11 5.37 5.61
CA ALA A 750 -17.19 4.81 4.81
C ALA A 750 -16.74 3.68 3.87
N TYR A 751 -15.50 3.72 3.36
CA TYR A 751 -14.91 2.62 2.59
C TYR A 751 -14.93 1.30 3.37
N GLN A 752 -14.33 1.27 4.56
CA GLN A 752 -14.25 0.05 5.39
C GLN A 752 -15.64 -0.47 5.77
N ARG A 753 -16.62 0.43 5.93
CA ARG A 753 -18.01 0.12 6.29
C ARG A 753 -18.89 -0.33 5.13
N LEU A 754 -18.41 -0.27 3.90
CA LEU A 754 -19.15 -0.71 2.72
C LEU A 754 -18.41 -1.81 1.97
N VAL A 755 -17.17 -1.57 1.56
CA VAL A 755 -16.41 -2.47 0.68
C VAL A 755 -16.23 -3.85 1.30
N TYR A 756 -16.03 -3.93 2.61
CA TYR A 756 -15.93 -5.18 3.36
C TYR A 756 -17.32 -5.78 3.66
N PRO A 757 -18.16 -5.17 4.54
CA PRO A 757 -19.39 -5.82 4.99
C PRO A 757 -20.45 -5.89 3.88
N LYS A 758 -20.64 -4.83 3.08
CA LYS A 758 -21.63 -4.84 1.99
C LYS A 758 -21.17 -5.76 0.87
N GLY A 759 -19.88 -5.77 0.56
CA GLY A 759 -19.28 -6.73 -0.36
C GLY A 759 -19.53 -8.19 0.07
N ALA A 760 -19.35 -8.50 1.35
CA ALA A 760 -19.66 -9.82 1.91
C ALA A 760 -21.16 -10.15 1.83
N TYR A 761 -22.03 -9.18 2.13
CA TYR A 761 -23.48 -9.35 2.04
C TYR A 761 -23.95 -9.64 0.62
N ILE A 762 -23.36 -9.01 -0.40
CA ILE A 762 -23.67 -9.28 -1.81
C ILE A 762 -23.46 -10.78 -2.11
N LEU A 763 -22.30 -11.31 -1.73
CA LEU A 763 -21.99 -12.72 -1.95
C LEU A 763 -22.85 -13.65 -1.08
N HIS A 764 -23.16 -13.24 0.16
CA HIS A 764 -24.03 -14.00 1.06
C HIS A 764 -25.47 -14.08 0.54
N MET A 765 -26.04 -12.98 0.04
CA MET A 765 -27.38 -12.98 -0.55
C MET A 765 -27.42 -13.89 -1.79
N ILE A 766 -26.41 -13.84 -2.67
CA ILE A 766 -26.31 -14.76 -3.82
C ILE A 766 -26.25 -16.21 -3.35
N ARG A 767 -25.36 -16.54 -2.40
CA ARG A 767 -25.27 -17.88 -1.78
C ARG A 767 -26.63 -18.35 -1.28
N MET A 768 -27.33 -17.51 -0.52
CA MET A 768 -28.59 -17.87 0.11
C MET A 768 -29.75 -17.94 -0.88
N MET A 769 -29.73 -17.22 -1.99
CA MET A 769 -30.66 -17.45 -3.10
C MET A 769 -30.41 -18.80 -3.80
N MET A 770 -29.17 -19.30 -3.81
CA MET A 770 -28.80 -20.61 -4.36
C MET A 770 -28.95 -21.77 -3.37
N TYR A 771 -29.07 -21.49 -2.08
CA TYR A 771 -29.08 -22.49 -1.02
C TYR A 771 -30.33 -23.36 -1.02
N ASP A 772 -30.14 -24.68 -1.14
CA ASP A 772 -31.22 -25.67 -1.11
C ASP A 772 -30.89 -26.84 -0.19
N GLN A 773 -31.52 -26.89 1.00
CA GLN A 773 -31.32 -27.97 1.98
C GLN A 773 -31.63 -29.36 1.42
N ARG A 774 -32.54 -29.48 0.45
CA ARG A 774 -32.96 -30.76 -0.13
C ARG A 774 -32.04 -31.20 -1.27
N ALA A 775 -31.34 -30.25 -1.91
CA ALA A 775 -30.43 -30.50 -3.02
C ALA A 775 -28.94 -30.31 -2.62
N GLY A 776 -28.58 -30.64 -1.38
CA GLY A 776 -27.18 -30.67 -0.93
C GLY A 776 -26.63 -29.33 -0.42
N GLY A 777 -27.49 -28.41 0.01
CA GLY A 777 -27.12 -27.13 0.63
C GLY A 777 -26.47 -26.16 -0.35
N ASP A 778 -25.18 -25.87 -0.13
CA ASP A 778 -24.39 -24.91 -0.92
C ASP A 778 -23.88 -25.46 -2.26
N THR A 779 -24.34 -26.62 -2.72
CA THR A 779 -23.77 -27.29 -3.91
C THR A 779 -23.71 -26.37 -5.14
N LYS A 780 -24.82 -25.70 -5.48
CA LYS A 780 -24.88 -24.76 -6.62
C LYS A 780 -23.98 -23.55 -6.45
N PHE A 781 -23.89 -23.01 -5.24
CA PHE A 781 -22.99 -21.89 -4.96
C PHE A 781 -21.53 -22.30 -5.11
N ARG A 782 -21.13 -23.48 -4.60
CA ARG A 782 -19.77 -24.01 -4.78
C ARG A 782 -19.43 -24.26 -6.25
N GLU A 783 -20.39 -24.75 -7.03
CA GLU A 783 -20.23 -24.93 -8.48
C GLU A 783 -19.98 -23.59 -9.18
N MET A 784 -20.77 -22.56 -8.87
CA MET A 784 -20.59 -21.20 -9.38
C MET A 784 -19.22 -20.61 -9.01
N MET A 785 -18.82 -20.69 -7.72
CA MET A 785 -17.53 -20.16 -7.27
C MET A 785 -16.34 -20.91 -7.88
N THR A 786 -16.47 -22.22 -8.05
CA THR A 786 -15.45 -23.04 -8.73
C THR A 786 -15.34 -22.67 -10.21
N ASP A 787 -16.46 -22.40 -10.89
CA ASP A 787 -16.47 -21.93 -12.28
C ASP A 787 -15.85 -20.54 -12.42
N PHE A 788 -16.14 -19.63 -11.49
CA PHE A 788 -15.53 -18.30 -11.45
C PHE A 788 -14.01 -18.38 -11.40
N ILE A 789 -13.48 -19.16 -10.45
CA ILE A 789 -12.03 -19.34 -10.28
C ILE A 789 -11.40 -20.03 -11.49
N LYS A 790 -12.01 -21.09 -12.02
CA LYS A 790 -11.46 -21.78 -13.20
C LYS A 790 -11.42 -20.87 -14.42
N THR A 791 -12.43 -20.03 -14.62
CA THR A 791 -12.53 -19.12 -15.76
C THR A 791 -11.53 -17.97 -15.65
N HIS A 792 -11.34 -17.45 -14.44
CA HIS A 792 -10.55 -16.25 -14.17
C HIS A 792 -9.27 -16.50 -13.37
N TYR A 793 -8.75 -17.73 -13.46
CA TYR A 793 -7.53 -18.11 -12.76
C TYR A 793 -6.36 -17.22 -13.15
N ASN A 794 -5.70 -16.63 -12.16
CA ASN A 794 -4.55 -15.74 -12.32
C ASN A 794 -4.83 -14.52 -13.21
N LYS A 795 -6.03 -13.97 -13.12
CA LYS A 795 -6.48 -12.80 -13.88
C LYS A 795 -7.10 -11.75 -12.97
N ASP A 796 -7.09 -10.52 -13.44
CA ASP A 796 -7.86 -9.44 -12.84
C ASP A 796 -9.26 -9.42 -13.46
N VAL A 797 -10.28 -9.21 -12.63
CA VAL A 797 -11.67 -9.31 -13.06
C VAL A 797 -12.47 -8.06 -12.72
N SER A 798 -13.45 -7.78 -13.58
CA SER A 798 -14.45 -6.75 -13.35
C SER A 798 -15.67 -7.29 -12.61
N THR A 799 -16.45 -6.39 -12.03
CA THR A 799 -17.76 -6.70 -11.44
C THR A 799 -18.70 -7.35 -12.47
N GLU A 800 -18.60 -6.97 -13.75
CA GLU A 800 -19.39 -7.56 -14.84
C GLU A 800 -18.90 -8.97 -15.21
N ASP A 801 -17.62 -9.33 -15.03
CA ASP A 801 -17.14 -10.71 -15.16
C ASP A 801 -17.80 -11.62 -14.12
N PHE A 802 -17.79 -11.18 -12.85
CA PHE A 802 -18.44 -11.93 -11.78
C PHE A 802 -19.94 -12.07 -12.03
N LYS A 803 -20.62 -10.99 -12.43
CA LYS A 803 -22.04 -11.00 -12.80
C LYS A 803 -22.34 -12.04 -13.89
N ARG A 804 -21.53 -12.11 -14.95
CA ARG A 804 -21.71 -13.11 -16.02
C ARG A 804 -21.62 -14.55 -15.49
N ILE A 805 -20.72 -14.81 -14.55
CA ILE A 805 -20.64 -16.12 -13.90
C ILE A 805 -21.87 -16.38 -13.04
N VAL A 806 -22.36 -15.40 -12.27
CA VAL A 806 -23.60 -15.57 -11.50
C VAL A 806 -24.78 -15.88 -12.44
N GLU A 807 -24.91 -15.14 -13.55
CA GLU A 807 -25.97 -15.31 -14.57
C GLU A 807 -25.98 -16.72 -15.18
N LYS A 808 -24.81 -17.34 -15.38
CA LYS A 808 -24.68 -18.72 -15.87
C LYS A 808 -25.23 -19.76 -14.87
N HIS A 809 -25.26 -19.44 -13.57
CA HIS A 809 -25.61 -20.36 -12.49
C HIS A 809 -26.92 -20.00 -11.76
N ILE A 810 -27.68 -19.02 -12.25
CA ILE A 810 -28.94 -18.61 -11.59
C ILE A 810 -29.93 -19.77 -11.49
N THR A 811 -30.68 -19.79 -10.40
CA THR A 811 -31.80 -20.71 -10.23
C THR A 811 -33.09 -20.11 -10.83
N PRO A 812 -34.13 -20.91 -11.12
CA PRO A 812 -35.38 -20.39 -11.66
C PRO A 812 -36.04 -19.28 -10.84
N VAL A 813 -35.84 -19.25 -9.51
CA VAL A 813 -36.40 -18.21 -8.63
C VAL A 813 -35.65 -16.89 -8.70
N MET A 814 -34.38 -16.90 -9.12
CA MET A 814 -33.54 -15.70 -9.27
C MET A 814 -33.82 -14.93 -10.56
N ASP A 815 -34.40 -15.60 -11.56
CA ASP A 815 -34.77 -15.04 -12.87
C ASP A 815 -36.10 -14.27 -12.81
N ILE A 816 -36.13 -13.22 -11.97
CA ILE A 816 -37.34 -12.40 -11.70
C ILE A 816 -37.89 -11.79 -12.99
N ASP A 817 -37.00 -11.27 -13.84
CA ASP A 817 -37.35 -10.60 -15.10
C ASP A 817 -37.56 -11.58 -16.27
N LYS A 818 -37.38 -12.89 -16.06
CA LYS A 818 -37.51 -13.95 -17.08
C LYS A 818 -36.63 -13.73 -18.31
N ASN A 819 -35.46 -13.11 -18.13
CA ASN A 819 -34.51 -12.78 -19.17
C ASN A 819 -33.14 -13.47 -18.98
N LYS A 820 -33.02 -14.33 -17.96
CA LYS A 820 -31.77 -14.99 -17.54
C LYS A 820 -30.66 -14.03 -17.09
N ARG A 821 -31.03 -12.81 -16.66
CA ARG A 821 -30.09 -11.79 -16.19
C ARG A 821 -30.26 -11.52 -14.70
N MET A 822 -29.20 -11.00 -14.10
CA MET A 822 -29.18 -10.54 -12.70
C MET A 822 -29.11 -9.02 -12.61
N ASP A 823 -29.57 -8.31 -13.65
CA ASP A 823 -29.53 -6.85 -13.72
C ASP A 823 -30.28 -6.20 -12.54
N TRP A 824 -31.45 -6.73 -12.15
CA TRP A 824 -32.19 -6.25 -10.97
C TRP A 824 -31.33 -6.28 -9.70
N PHE A 825 -30.58 -7.36 -9.49
CA PHE A 825 -29.77 -7.52 -8.28
C PHE A 825 -28.54 -6.62 -8.30
N PHE A 826 -27.79 -6.61 -9.40
CA PHE A 826 -26.56 -5.82 -9.49
C PHE A 826 -26.83 -4.31 -9.51
N SER A 827 -27.86 -3.86 -10.23
CA SER A 827 -28.25 -2.44 -10.25
C SER A 827 -28.64 -1.92 -8.86
N GLN A 828 -29.32 -2.74 -8.07
CA GLN A 828 -29.78 -2.38 -6.73
C GLN A 828 -28.69 -2.48 -5.66
N TRP A 829 -27.99 -3.62 -5.60
CA TRP A 829 -27.13 -3.96 -4.46
C TRP A 829 -25.66 -3.61 -4.69
N VAL A 830 -25.20 -3.61 -5.94
CA VAL A 830 -23.80 -3.35 -6.29
C VAL A 830 -23.62 -1.90 -6.74
N TYR A 831 -24.39 -1.48 -7.75
CA TYR A 831 -24.36 -0.13 -8.32
C TYR A 831 -25.28 0.87 -7.60
N GLY A 832 -26.17 0.36 -6.74
CA GLY A 832 -27.14 1.14 -5.99
C GLY A 832 -26.79 1.35 -4.52
N THR A 833 -27.54 2.26 -3.90
CA THR A 833 -27.38 2.67 -2.50
C THR A 833 -28.57 2.30 -1.63
N GLU A 834 -29.69 1.82 -2.17
CA GLU A 834 -30.89 1.56 -1.40
C GLU A 834 -30.74 0.33 -0.50
N VAL A 835 -31.35 0.37 0.70
CA VAL A 835 -31.40 -0.76 1.63
C VAL A 835 -32.82 -0.82 2.23
N PRO A 836 -33.56 -1.93 2.04
CA PRO A 836 -34.95 -2.06 2.46
C PRO A 836 -35.12 -2.25 3.97
N ALA A 837 -36.35 -2.09 4.46
CA ALA A 837 -36.83 -2.58 5.74
C ALA A 837 -37.92 -3.64 5.53
N TYR A 838 -37.96 -4.65 6.39
CA TYR A 838 -38.93 -5.74 6.31
C TYR A 838 -39.73 -5.91 7.61
N SER A 839 -41.01 -6.22 7.47
CA SER A 839 -41.85 -6.70 8.58
C SER A 839 -42.66 -7.92 8.16
N MET A 840 -42.84 -8.87 9.09
CA MET A 840 -43.72 -10.01 8.92
C MET A 840 -44.72 -10.09 10.06
N ASP A 841 -46.00 -9.95 9.74
CA ASP A 841 -47.12 -10.22 10.65
C ASP A 841 -47.69 -11.61 10.37
N TYR A 842 -47.80 -12.49 11.36
CA TYR A 842 -48.28 -13.85 11.12
C TYR A 842 -49.13 -14.42 12.24
N THR A 843 -50.02 -15.36 11.88
CA THR A 843 -50.83 -16.17 12.79
C THR A 843 -50.54 -17.66 12.57
N ILE A 844 -50.69 -18.46 13.62
CA ILE A 844 -50.56 -19.92 13.56
C ILE A 844 -51.85 -20.52 14.13
N ALA A 845 -52.63 -21.17 13.28
CA ALA A 845 -53.82 -21.92 13.68
C ALA A 845 -53.54 -23.43 13.61
N SER A 846 -54.23 -24.20 14.45
CA SER A 846 -54.21 -25.67 14.36
C SER A 846 -55.35 -26.15 13.45
N SER A 847 -55.05 -27.06 12.54
CA SER A 847 -56.02 -27.77 11.72
C SER A 847 -56.52 -29.02 12.42
N SER A 848 -57.73 -29.48 12.08
CA SER A 848 -58.36 -30.68 12.63
C SER A 848 -57.58 -31.97 12.35
N ASP A 849 -56.69 -31.97 11.35
CA ASP A 849 -55.79 -33.08 10.98
C ASP A 849 -54.41 -33.02 11.68
N GLY A 850 -54.25 -32.17 12.69
CA GLY A 850 -53.01 -32.03 13.48
C GLY A 850 -51.90 -31.21 12.81
N LYS A 851 -52.16 -30.69 11.60
CA LYS A 851 -51.25 -29.77 10.89
C LYS A 851 -51.44 -28.33 11.37
N ALA A 852 -50.48 -27.46 11.07
CA ALA A 852 -50.61 -26.04 11.31
C ALA A 852 -50.94 -25.27 10.03
N ILE A 853 -51.82 -24.28 10.15
CA ILE A 853 -52.17 -23.33 9.11
C ILE A 853 -51.55 -21.99 9.48
N VAL A 854 -50.66 -21.51 8.62
CA VAL A 854 -50.00 -20.21 8.79
C VAL A 854 -50.60 -19.22 7.80
N ASN A 855 -50.98 -18.05 8.31
CA ASN A 855 -51.24 -16.86 7.50
C ASN A 855 -50.17 -15.82 7.85
N ALA A 856 -49.48 -15.28 6.86
CA ALA A 856 -48.44 -14.28 7.08
C ALA A 856 -48.48 -13.17 6.03
N LYS A 857 -48.34 -11.92 6.46
CA LYS A 857 -48.14 -10.75 5.61
C LYS A 857 -46.70 -10.28 5.73
N ILE A 858 -45.98 -10.26 4.62
CA ILE A 858 -44.58 -9.80 4.56
C ILE A 858 -44.55 -8.47 3.81
N THR A 859 -44.03 -7.42 4.43
CA THR A 859 -43.97 -6.05 3.87
C THR A 859 -42.53 -5.63 3.62
N GLN A 860 -42.26 -5.02 2.46
CA GLN A 860 -41.02 -4.32 2.11
C GLN A 860 -41.27 -2.82 2.08
N SER A 861 -40.32 -2.03 2.59
CA SER A 861 -40.41 -0.57 2.58
C SER A 861 -39.04 0.11 2.47
N GLY A 862 -39.02 1.41 2.19
CA GLY A 862 -37.81 2.23 2.17
C GLY A 862 -37.00 2.17 0.87
N VAL A 863 -37.61 1.73 -0.23
CA VAL A 863 -36.95 1.55 -1.54
C VAL A 863 -37.77 2.09 -2.70
N SER A 864 -37.13 2.23 -3.86
CA SER A 864 -37.75 2.63 -5.12
C SER A 864 -38.76 1.59 -5.64
N LYS A 865 -39.63 2.01 -6.56
CA LYS A 865 -40.76 1.21 -7.07
C LYS A 865 -40.34 -0.11 -7.73
N ASP A 866 -39.15 -0.15 -8.33
CA ASP A 866 -38.66 -1.30 -9.10
C ASP A 866 -37.73 -2.19 -8.28
N PHE A 867 -37.44 -1.81 -7.02
CA PHE A 867 -36.52 -2.56 -6.16
C PHE A 867 -37.10 -3.93 -5.79
N ALA A 868 -36.49 -4.99 -6.28
CA ALA A 868 -36.92 -6.37 -6.06
C ALA A 868 -36.04 -7.10 -5.03
N MET A 869 -36.62 -7.99 -4.23
CA MET A 869 -35.84 -8.95 -3.44
C MET A 869 -36.61 -10.26 -3.23
N LEU A 870 -35.86 -11.37 -3.19
CA LEU A 870 -36.34 -12.67 -2.74
C LEU A 870 -36.15 -12.79 -1.23
N VAL A 871 -37.19 -12.49 -0.46
CA VAL A 871 -37.13 -12.48 1.02
C VAL A 871 -37.34 -13.89 1.56
N PRO A 872 -36.33 -14.53 2.17
CA PRO A 872 -36.43 -15.90 2.65
C PRO A 872 -37.29 -16.00 3.91
N VAL A 873 -38.14 -17.03 3.97
CA VAL A 873 -39.09 -17.29 5.06
C VAL A 873 -38.68 -18.55 5.82
N TYR A 874 -38.65 -18.47 7.14
CA TYR A 874 -38.18 -19.52 8.02
C TYR A 874 -39.20 -19.90 9.10
N ALA A 875 -39.17 -21.17 9.51
CA ALA A 875 -39.86 -21.68 10.69
C ALA A 875 -38.86 -22.29 11.68
N ASP A 876 -39.07 -22.07 12.96
CA ASP A 876 -38.31 -22.70 14.05
C ASP A 876 -39.22 -23.61 14.87
N TYR A 877 -38.87 -24.89 14.91
CA TYR A 877 -39.58 -25.93 15.67
C TYR A 877 -38.92 -26.23 17.04
N GLY A 878 -37.93 -25.43 17.45
CA GLY A 878 -37.12 -25.63 18.64
C GLY A 878 -35.81 -26.38 18.41
N LYS A 879 -35.44 -26.61 17.15
CA LYS A 879 -34.16 -27.23 16.74
C LYS A 879 -33.34 -26.34 15.79
N GLY A 880 -33.72 -25.06 15.68
CA GLY A 880 -33.13 -24.12 14.73
C GLY A 880 -34.04 -23.82 13.55
N TRP A 881 -33.56 -22.93 12.68
CA TRP A 881 -34.32 -22.41 11.55
C TRP A 881 -34.35 -23.37 10.36
N ILE A 882 -35.56 -23.63 9.85
CA ILE A 882 -35.81 -24.37 8.62
C ILE A 882 -36.37 -23.41 7.58
N ARG A 883 -35.75 -23.38 6.40
CA ARG A 883 -36.21 -22.53 5.30
C ARG A 883 -37.48 -23.13 4.67
N LEU A 884 -38.54 -22.33 4.60
CA LEU A 884 -39.81 -22.69 3.98
C LEU A 884 -39.86 -22.32 2.49
N GLY A 885 -39.16 -21.24 2.10
CA GLY A 885 -39.14 -20.72 0.75
C GLY A 885 -38.68 -19.26 0.74
N SER A 886 -39.10 -18.50 -0.28
CA SER A 886 -38.90 -17.06 -0.39
C SER A 886 -40.15 -16.38 -0.95
N ALA A 887 -40.41 -15.16 -0.48
CA ALA A 887 -41.41 -14.26 -1.05
C ALA A 887 -40.71 -13.24 -1.96
N THR A 888 -41.12 -13.16 -3.22
CA THR A 888 -40.66 -12.11 -4.14
C THR A 888 -41.43 -10.83 -3.86
N ILE A 889 -40.74 -9.76 -3.47
CA ILE A 889 -41.36 -8.46 -3.17
C ILE A 889 -40.71 -7.38 -4.03
N VAL A 890 -41.54 -6.54 -4.65
CA VAL A 890 -41.10 -5.44 -5.54
C VAL A 890 -41.62 -4.12 -5.02
N GLY A 891 -40.73 -3.15 -4.88
CA GLY A 891 -41.02 -1.81 -4.36
C GLY A 891 -41.50 -1.81 -2.90
N ASN A 892 -42.14 -0.71 -2.52
CA ASN A 892 -42.79 -0.59 -1.21
C ASN A 892 -44.14 -1.30 -1.22
N SER A 893 -44.14 -2.62 -1.09
CA SER A 893 -45.32 -3.48 -1.20
C SER A 893 -45.35 -4.60 -0.17
N ALA A 894 -46.44 -5.36 -0.13
CA ALA A 894 -46.59 -6.52 0.75
C ALA A 894 -47.03 -7.76 -0.04
N THR A 895 -46.58 -8.94 0.41
CA THR A 895 -46.97 -10.25 -0.10
C THR A 895 -47.65 -11.04 1.02
N GLU A 896 -48.79 -11.65 0.70
CA GLU A 896 -49.57 -12.47 1.62
C GLU A 896 -49.30 -13.96 1.37
N LEU A 897 -48.97 -14.70 2.42
CA LEU A 897 -48.88 -16.15 2.47
C LEU A 897 -50.14 -16.66 3.18
N ASN A 898 -51.16 -17.03 2.42
CA ASN A 898 -52.43 -17.49 2.95
C ASN A 898 -52.50 -19.01 3.01
N ASN A 899 -53.00 -19.55 4.12
CA ASN A 899 -53.26 -20.96 4.33
C ASN A 899 -52.04 -21.88 4.10
N LEU A 900 -50.83 -21.42 4.45
CA LEU A 900 -49.64 -22.24 4.34
C LEU A 900 -49.73 -23.43 5.31
N LYS A 901 -49.84 -24.64 4.77
CA LYS A 901 -49.94 -25.87 5.56
C LYS A 901 -48.55 -26.37 5.94
N LEU A 902 -48.28 -26.42 7.24
CA LEU A 902 -47.06 -26.97 7.81
C LEU A 902 -47.34 -28.32 8.50
N PRO A 903 -46.40 -29.27 8.47
CA PRO A 903 -46.61 -30.63 9.00
C PRO A 903 -46.89 -30.63 10.52
N GLN A 904 -46.40 -29.62 11.23
CA GLN A 904 -46.67 -29.37 12.64
C GLN A 904 -46.61 -27.86 12.90
N ALA A 905 -47.08 -27.41 14.07
CA ALA A 905 -47.01 -26.00 14.47
C ALA A 905 -45.57 -25.56 14.78
N PRO A 906 -45.05 -24.50 14.11
CA PRO A 906 -43.77 -23.92 14.49
C PRO A 906 -43.90 -23.11 15.78
N LYS A 907 -42.80 -22.97 16.53
CA LYS A 907 -42.75 -22.09 17.71
C LYS A 907 -42.82 -20.63 17.30
N ARG A 908 -42.09 -20.28 16.23
CA ARG A 908 -42.02 -18.95 15.63
C ARG A 908 -41.71 -19.04 14.14
N LEU A 909 -42.10 -18.00 13.41
CA LEU A 909 -41.70 -17.75 12.03
C LEU A 909 -40.86 -16.46 11.99
N ALA A 910 -39.95 -16.39 11.03
CA ALA A 910 -39.20 -15.17 10.73
C ALA A 910 -38.90 -15.04 9.23
N VAL A 911 -38.83 -13.80 8.74
CA VAL A 911 -38.11 -13.50 7.49
C VAL A 911 -36.65 -13.22 7.78
N ALA A 912 -35.78 -13.56 6.81
CA ALA A 912 -34.34 -13.30 6.88
C ALA A 912 -33.68 -13.75 8.21
N ALA A 913 -34.09 -14.90 8.74
CA ALA A 913 -33.75 -15.36 10.08
C ALA A 913 -32.26 -15.66 10.29
N LEU A 914 -31.49 -15.72 9.20
CA LEU A 914 -30.06 -15.97 9.19
C LEU A 914 -29.24 -14.70 8.88
N ASN A 915 -29.87 -13.52 8.90
CA ASN A 915 -29.30 -12.27 8.36
C ASN A 915 -28.85 -12.45 6.91
N ASP A 916 -29.63 -13.19 6.13
CA ASP A 916 -29.36 -13.57 4.74
C ASP A 916 -29.92 -12.57 3.71
N VAL A 917 -30.45 -11.44 4.17
CA VAL A 917 -30.83 -10.27 3.37
C VAL A 917 -30.40 -9.01 4.10
N LEU A 918 -29.66 -8.13 3.42
CA LEU A 918 -29.26 -6.83 3.97
C LEU A 918 -30.48 -5.92 4.14
N ALA A 919 -30.75 -5.49 5.37
CA ALA A 919 -31.89 -4.63 5.69
C ALA A 919 -31.57 -3.61 6.79
N THR A 920 -32.24 -2.47 6.74
CA THR A 920 -32.18 -1.44 7.80
C THR A 920 -32.86 -1.92 9.08
N SER A 921 -33.98 -2.66 8.95
CA SER A 921 -34.64 -3.35 10.05
C SER A 921 -35.40 -4.60 9.54
N ILE A 922 -35.56 -5.58 10.44
CA ILE A 922 -36.36 -6.78 10.23
C ILE A 922 -37.23 -7.00 11.47
N GLU A 923 -38.55 -7.00 11.31
CA GLU A 923 -39.52 -7.21 12.39
C GLU A 923 -40.36 -8.48 12.13
N ASN A 924 -40.56 -9.30 13.15
CA ASN A 924 -41.32 -10.55 13.05
C ASN A 924 -42.34 -10.65 14.17
N ASN A 925 -43.60 -10.35 13.87
CA ASN A 925 -44.69 -10.16 14.81
C ASN A 925 -45.69 -11.32 14.73
N LYS A 926 -45.80 -12.10 15.81
CA LYS A 926 -46.85 -13.11 15.97
C LYS A 926 -48.12 -12.43 16.49
N ARG A 927 -49.20 -12.51 15.72
CA ARG A 927 -50.51 -11.95 16.07
C ARG A 927 -51.42 -12.97 16.73
#